data_AF-A0A523DDD9-F1
#
_entry.id   AF-A0A523DDD9-F1
#
_cell.length_a   1.000
_cell.length_b   1.000
_cell.length_c   1.000
_cell.angle_alpha   90.00
_cell.angle_beta   90.00
_cell.angle_gamma   90.00
#
_symmetry.space_group_name_H-M   'P 1'
#
loop_
_entity.id
_entity.type
_entity.pdbx_description
1 polymer ?
#
loop_
_entity_poly.entity_id
_entity_poly.type
_entity_poly.pdbx_seq_one_letter_code
_entity_poly.pdbx_strand_id
1 'polypeptide(L)'
;MLLVLFLALPLTRCASVPPPAPTPIVVSYEQKLAWILRLEDQRLLRDPALPAPQDTPPVEGEDPEAPPVPGGAATSGVRSLPQSATPDLLRLIEDPSAAIRRRSAVAIGRVRVADGVPALVRALSDPQMEVREIAAFGLGLIGVPAAVEPLVEALRDVSPVVQGRAAQALGMLGARGTIEAIQSMVAMHVTEAYAVDPEELGYPLTPRIEAFRSGLYALAALGSYDALAATILTETGDPVLWWWPVAYALRQVDDPRAVGPLRTLAGIQGSIGVAIAARGLGALGDSSALPVLVELIDPRRRDARVVITAVRALAELGDDKAAPALRRLLQTPGLDPTLLLELVGALAAVGEQHSTDVMIELLSHPWPPLRGAALRGLARLDADLFVLALSGLQPDSEWQVRADLAYALAFVDPDVGAFRLTLMLEDEDRRVIPAALRSLVTLRAPNAVGVLLAHLSDGDVVVRKTAATLLGELEVRQAVEALASAYRDAAGDPSYLARAAIVDALARIGGPRAIETLRAAVDDPDWAVRVRAAQHLATRDPASDAGTAIRPAPLRWPVEAYRSLDLVTPSVSPHVFIDTDRGTIQIELAVNEAPLTADNFMRLARSGFYNGLLVHRVVPNYVVQMGDPRSDSEGGPGYTVRDELSPLPFLRGTVGMALDWADTGGSQFFITSSPQPQLDARYTVFGKVIAGMEVVDQLQRGDVIRLIRVWDGTTPPSEAPPR
;
A
#
# COMPACT_ATOMS: atom_id res chain seq x y z
N MET A 1 -76.45 -12.64 75.51
CA MET A 1 -76.61 -11.18 75.44
C MET A 1 -76.31 -10.76 74.01
N LEU A 2 -77.25 -10.08 73.35
CA LEU A 2 -77.25 -9.65 71.94
C LEU A 2 -75.99 -8.87 71.51
N LEU A 3 -75.55 -9.04 70.25
CA LEU A 3 -75.38 -7.97 69.22
C LEU A 3 -74.84 -8.60 67.91
N VAL A 4 -75.63 -8.72 66.84
CA VAL A 4 -75.82 -7.80 65.68
C VAL A 4 -74.66 -7.76 64.67
N LEU A 5 -75.05 -8.17 63.45
CA LEU A 5 -74.45 -8.16 62.11
C LEU A 5 -73.70 -6.88 61.70
N PHE A 6 -72.64 -7.02 60.89
CA PHE A 6 -72.44 -6.21 59.68
C PHE A 6 -71.64 -6.99 58.62
N LEU A 7 -72.29 -7.28 57.49
CA LEU A 7 -71.69 -7.84 56.28
C LEU A 7 -70.98 -6.71 55.51
N ALA A 8 -69.70 -6.88 55.18
CA ALA A 8 -68.97 -6.02 54.25
C ALA A 8 -68.48 -6.88 53.06
N LEU A 9 -68.99 -6.59 51.87
CA LEU A 9 -68.52 -7.13 50.59
C LEU A 9 -67.28 -6.33 50.14
N PRO A 10 -66.14 -6.96 49.82
CA PRO A 10 -65.04 -6.25 49.17
C PRO A 10 -65.26 -6.21 47.65
N LEU A 11 -65.21 -4.99 47.10
CA LEU A 11 -65.05 -4.74 45.67
C LEU A 11 -63.66 -5.22 45.22
N THR A 12 -63.62 -6.28 44.42
CA THR A 12 -62.40 -6.70 43.71
C THR A 12 -62.05 -5.64 42.65
N ARG A 13 -61.03 -4.81 42.94
CA ARG A 13 -60.33 -4.02 41.93
C ARG A 13 -59.48 -4.97 41.09
N CYS A 14 -59.69 -4.98 39.78
CA CYS A 14 -58.78 -5.62 38.82
C CYS A 14 -57.39 -4.99 38.96
N ALA A 15 -56.40 -5.78 39.40
CA ALA A 15 -55.01 -5.41 39.31
C ALA A 15 -54.59 -5.47 37.83
N SER A 16 -54.40 -4.31 37.20
CA SER A 16 -53.75 -4.22 35.90
C SER A 16 -52.31 -4.69 36.04
N VAL A 17 -51.93 -5.75 35.33
CA VAL A 17 -50.55 -6.24 35.22
C VAL A 17 -49.67 -5.07 34.75
N PRO A 18 -48.60 -4.69 35.48
CA PRO A 18 -47.68 -3.67 35.01
C PRO A 18 -47.05 -4.12 33.68
N PRO A 19 -46.88 -3.22 32.70
CA PRO A 19 -46.25 -3.57 31.44
C PRO A 19 -44.87 -4.19 31.71
N PRO A 20 -44.47 -5.23 30.95
CA PRO A 20 -43.16 -5.84 31.14
C PRO A 20 -42.08 -4.76 31.03
N ALA A 21 -41.11 -4.79 31.96
CA ALA A 21 -39.97 -3.89 31.91
C ALA A 21 -39.34 -3.96 30.51
N PRO A 22 -39.00 -2.81 29.89
CA PRO A 22 -38.40 -2.81 28.57
C PRO A 22 -37.13 -3.66 28.61
N THR A 23 -37.08 -4.70 27.77
CA THR A 23 -35.89 -5.53 27.60
C THR A 23 -34.71 -4.63 27.22
N PRO A 24 -33.57 -4.73 27.92
CA PRO A 24 -32.39 -3.98 27.54
C PRO A 24 -32.01 -4.34 26.10
N ILE A 25 -31.73 -3.34 25.27
CA ILE A 25 -31.28 -3.55 23.90
C ILE A 25 -29.87 -4.13 23.98
N VAL A 26 -29.75 -5.43 23.74
CA VAL A 26 -28.45 -6.12 23.63
C VAL A 26 -27.99 -6.04 22.17
N VAL A 27 -26.90 -5.33 21.92
CA VAL A 27 -26.27 -5.27 20.60
C VAL A 27 -25.51 -6.58 20.36
N SER A 28 -25.83 -7.28 19.27
CA SER A 28 -25.15 -8.54 18.92
C SER A 28 -23.68 -8.33 18.54
N TYR A 29 -22.89 -9.39 18.57
CA TYR A 29 -21.49 -9.37 18.17
C TYR A 29 -21.31 -8.90 16.72
N GLU A 30 -22.11 -9.46 15.81
CA GLU A 30 -22.15 -9.14 14.38
C GLU A 30 -22.52 -7.68 14.15
N GLN A 31 -23.48 -7.18 14.92
CA GLN A 31 -23.92 -5.79 14.82
C GLN A 31 -22.82 -4.81 15.26
N LYS A 32 -22.02 -5.15 16.28
CA LYS A 32 -20.84 -4.37 16.70
C LYS A 32 -19.76 -4.38 15.63
N LEU A 33 -19.47 -5.54 15.03
CA LEU A 33 -18.51 -5.64 13.93
C LEU A 33 -18.95 -4.84 12.71
N ALA A 34 -20.22 -4.91 12.32
CA ALA A 34 -20.78 -4.10 11.24
C ALA A 34 -20.60 -2.59 11.50
N TRP A 35 -20.81 -2.16 12.74
CA TRP A 35 -20.54 -0.77 13.14
C TRP A 35 -19.07 -0.41 12.99
N ILE A 36 -18.16 -1.29 13.43
CA ILE A 36 -16.72 -1.05 13.31
C ILE A 36 -16.32 -0.91 11.83
N LEU A 37 -16.70 -1.86 10.97
CA LEU A 37 -16.38 -1.83 9.54
C LEU A 37 -16.90 -0.57 8.85
N ARG A 38 -18.14 -0.17 9.16
CA ARG A 38 -18.75 1.03 8.58
C ARG A 38 -18.01 2.30 9.02
N LEU A 39 -17.75 2.46 10.32
CA LEU A 39 -17.04 3.63 10.85
C LEU A 39 -15.60 3.71 10.32
N GLU A 40 -14.92 2.57 10.20
CA GLU A 40 -13.57 2.45 9.63
C GLU A 40 -13.53 2.92 8.17
N ASP A 41 -14.47 2.48 7.33
CA ASP A 41 -14.57 2.85 5.91
C ASP A 41 -14.94 4.33 5.71
N GLN A 42 -15.76 4.87 6.62
CA GLN A 42 -16.10 6.31 6.67
C GLN A 42 -14.99 7.17 7.30
N ARG A 43 -13.92 6.55 7.81
CA ARG A 43 -12.83 7.22 8.54
C ARG A 43 -13.33 8.05 9.73
N LEU A 44 -14.29 7.49 10.49
CA LEU A 44 -14.91 8.09 11.68
C LEU A 44 -14.61 7.29 12.94
N LEU A 45 -14.41 7.98 14.07
CA LEU A 45 -14.34 7.33 15.39
C LEU A 45 -15.73 7.06 15.99
N ARG A 46 -16.71 7.91 15.67
CA ARG A 46 -18.08 7.85 16.18
C ARG A 46 -19.06 8.33 15.11
N ASP A 47 -20.29 7.82 15.16
CA ASP A 47 -21.36 8.30 14.28
C ASP A 47 -21.74 9.75 14.65
N PRO A 48 -21.72 10.72 13.71
CA PRO A 48 -22.05 12.12 13.99
C PRO A 48 -23.52 12.34 14.37
N ALA A 49 -24.41 11.36 14.14
CA ALA A 49 -25.79 11.43 14.63
C ALA A 49 -25.91 11.28 16.16
N LEU A 50 -24.79 11.13 16.88
CA LEU A 50 -24.75 11.02 18.34
C LEU A 50 -24.53 12.37 19.02
N PRO A 51 -25.26 12.67 20.11
CA PRO A 51 -24.93 13.82 20.94
C PRO A 51 -23.52 13.66 21.53
N ALA A 52 -22.77 14.76 21.61
CA ALA A 52 -21.44 14.77 22.22
C ALA A 52 -21.49 14.21 23.65
N PRO A 53 -20.44 13.49 24.11
CA PRO A 53 -20.37 13.04 25.50
C PRO A 53 -20.50 14.26 26.41
N GLN A 54 -21.50 14.25 27.28
CA GLN A 54 -21.61 15.23 28.34
C GLN A 54 -20.56 14.85 29.39
N ASP A 55 -19.57 15.71 29.60
CA ASP A 55 -18.78 15.68 30.83
C ASP A 55 -19.73 15.99 31.99
N THR A 56 -20.34 14.96 32.58
CA THR A 56 -21.00 15.14 33.88
C THR A 56 -19.89 15.37 34.91
N PRO A 57 -19.81 16.56 35.54
CA PRO A 57 -18.95 16.73 36.70
C PRO A 57 -19.41 15.75 37.79
N PRO A 58 -18.54 15.42 38.76
CA PRO A 58 -18.93 14.52 39.85
C PRO A 58 -20.18 15.07 40.52
N VAL A 59 -21.20 14.23 40.67
CA VAL A 59 -22.35 14.55 41.51
C VAL A 59 -21.83 14.62 42.94
N GLU A 60 -21.54 15.83 43.42
CA GLU A 60 -21.37 16.11 44.84
C GLU A 60 -22.75 16.03 45.51
N GLY A 61 -22.88 15.10 46.47
CA GLY A 61 -23.89 15.14 47.52
C GLY A 61 -25.31 14.73 47.13
N GLU A 62 -25.62 13.43 47.19
CA GLU A 62 -26.99 12.99 47.44
C GLU A 62 -27.28 13.07 48.94
N ASP A 63 -28.01 14.11 49.36
CA ASP A 63 -28.71 14.16 50.65
C ASP A 63 -29.96 13.27 50.57
N PRO A 64 -30.12 12.25 51.44
CA PRO A 64 -31.19 11.28 51.31
C PRO A 64 -32.40 11.70 52.15
N GLU A 65 -33.10 12.80 51.81
CA GLU A 65 -34.44 13.07 52.37
C GLU A 65 -35.18 14.21 51.61
N ALA A 66 -35.91 13.87 50.54
CA ALA A 66 -36.97 14.73 50.02
C ALA A 66 -38.11 13.90 49.38
N PRO A 67 -39.40 14.20 49.66
CA PRO A 67 -40.53 13.40 49.19
C PRO A 67 -40.98 13.79 47.76
N PRO A 68 -41.68 12.90 47.03
CA PRO A 68 -42.05 13.15 45.64
C PRO A 68 -43.31 14.01 45.53
N VAL A 69 -43.29 14.97 44.61
CA VAL A 69 -44.47 15.76 44.21
C VAL A 69 -45.08 15.13 42.95
N PRO A 70 -46.39 14.83 42.89
CA PRO A 70 -47.01 14.27 41.69
C PRO A 70 -47.66 15.35 40.82
N GLY A 71 -47.37 15.34 39.52
CA GLY A 71 -48.19 16.02 38.50
C GLY A 71 -47.40 16.67 37.38
N GLY A 72 -47.30 16.00 36.23
CA GLY A 72 -46.76 16.57 35.00
C GLY A 72 -47.01 15.65 33.82
N ALA A 73 -47.75 16.15 32.83
CA ALA A 73 -48.40 15.42 31.75
C ALA A 73 -47.45 14.71 30.77
N ALA A 74 -47.98 13.64 30.18
CA ALA A 74 -47.37 12.84 29.13
C ALA A 74 -46.95 13.68 27.91
N THR A 75 -45.65 13.75 27.66
CA THR A 75 -45.08 14.00 26.34
C THR A 75 -44.69 12.67 25.71
N SER A 76 -45.08 12.49 24.46
CA SER A 76 -44.76 11.36 23.59
C SER A 76 -43.27 11.02 23.65
N GLY A 77 -42.95 9.87 24.24
CA GLY A 77 -41.58 9.38 24.37
C GLY A 77 -40.96 9.10 23.01
N VAL A 78 -40.05 9.99 22.59
CA VAL A 78 -38.90 9.58 21.79
C VAL A 78 -38.13 8.61 22.68
N ARG A 79 -38.23 7.30 22.41
CA ARG A 79 -37.36 6.29 23.04
C ARG A 79 -35.93 6.61 22.60
N SER A 80 -35.19 7.33 23.44
CA SER A 80 -33.74 7.41 23.31
C SER A 80 -33.19 5.99 23.44
N LEU A 81 -32.45 5.54 22.42
CA LEU A 81 -31.68 4.30 22.52
C LEU A 81 -30.70 4.44 23.69
N PRO A 82 -30.41 3.38 24.46
CA PRO A 82 -29.35 3.42 25.44
C PRO A 82 -28.05 3.88 24.77
N GLN A 83 -27.22 4.68 25.44
CA GLN A 83 -25.93 5.13 24.87
C GLN A 83 -25.04 3.93 24.46
N SER A 84 -25.21 2.76 25.09
CA SER A 84 -24.57 1.49 24.73
C SER A 84 -25.01 0.89 23.38
N ALA A 85 -26.06 1.43 22.74
CA ALA A 85 -26.60 0.97 21.47
C ALA A 85 -26.20 1.87 20.28
N THR A 86 -25.05 2.56 20.39
CA THR A 86 -24.61 3.55 19.41
C THR A 86 -23.24 3.19 18.80
N PRO A 87 -23.04 3.39 17.47
CA PRO A 87 -21.77 3.10 16.81
C PRO A 87 -20.65 4.06 17.25
N ASP A 88 -19.68 3.55 18.02
CA ASP A 88 -18.57 4.33 18.57
C ASP A 88 -17.35 3.42 18.84
N LEU A 89 -16.27 3.65 18.11
CA LEU A 89 -15.04 2.86 18.26
C LEU A 89 -14.39 3.07 19.64
N LEU A 90 -14.46 4.28 20.19
CA LEU A 90 -13.85 4.62 21.48
C LEU A 90 -14.53 3.90 22.65
N ARG A 91 -15.79 3.49 22.47
CA ARG A 91 -16.50 2.63 23.43
C ARG A 91 -16.26 1.15 23.17
N LEU A 92 -16.26 0.74 21.89
CA LEU A 92 -16.09 -0.67 21.52
C LEU A 92 -14.67 -1.19 21.85
N ILE A 93 -13.67 -0.33 21.99
CA ILE A 93 -12.36 -0.72 22.50
C ILE A 93 -12.38 -1.15 23.98
N GLU A 94 -13.45 -0.86 24.72
CA GLU A 94 -13.64 -1.27 26.13
C GLU A 94 -14.68 -2.40 26.26
N ASP A 95 -15.07 -3.03 25.15
CA ASP A 95 -16.09 -4.09 25.12
C ASP A 95 -15.68 -5.34 25.94
N PRO A 96 -16.64 -6.03 26.59
CA PRO A 96 -16.35 -7.29 27.28
C PRO A 96 -15.66 -8.34 26.39
N SER A 97 -15.96 -8.37 25.08
CA SER A 97 -15.33 -9.27 24.12
C SER A 97 -13.98 -8.73 23.65
N ALA A 98 -12.91 -9.48 23.93
CA ALA A 98 -11.56 -9.16 23.46
C ALA A 98 -11.46 -9.06 21.93
N ALA A 99 -12.24 -9.85 21.19
CA ALA A 99 -12.28 -9.79 19.74
C ALA A 99 -12.85 -8.45 19.24
N ILE A 100 -13.87 -7.90 19.91
CA ILE A 100 -14.41 -6.57 19.61
C ILE A 100 -13.39 -5.49 19.97
N ARG A 101 -12.73 -5.58 21.14
CA ARG A 101 -11.69 -4.63 21.54
C ARG A 101 -10.55 -4.58 20.52
N ARG A 102 -10.05 -5.75 20.11
CA ARG A 102 -9.01 -5.90 19.08
C ARG A 102 -9.44 -5.30 17.75
N ARG A 103 -10.65 -5.61 17.26
CA ARG A 103 -11.15 -5.06 15.98
C ARG A 103 -11.38 -3.55 16.06
N SER A 104 -11.83 -3.04 17.20
CA SER A 104 -11.97 -1.60 17.42
C SER A 104 -10.60 -0.90 17.44
N ALA A 105 -9.60 -1.47 18.12
CA ALA A 105 -8.25 -0.91 18.20
C ALA A 105 -7.59 -0.75 16.81
N VAL A 106 -7.69 -1.75 15.92
CA VAL A 106 -7.16 -1.61 14.55
C VAL A 106 -7.96 -0.59 13.74
N ALA A 107 -9.29 -0.53 13.90
CA ALA A 107 -10.13 0.44 13.21
C ALA A 107 -9.79 1.87 13.63
N ILE A 108 -9.60 2.13 14.93
CA ILE A 108 -9.14 3.44 15.43
C ILE A 108 -7.80 3.84 14.78
N GLY A 109 -6.86 2.89 14.69
CA GLY A 109 -5.59 3.11 14.00
C GLY A 109 -5.76 3.48 12.52
N ARG A 110 -6.60 2.75 11.79
CA ARG A 110 -6.88 2.97 10.36
C ARG A 110 -7.69 4.25 10.07
N VAL A 111 -8.50 4.71 11.02
CA VAL A 111 -9.21 6.00 10.93
C VAL A 111 -8.24 7.19 10.93
N ARG A 112 -7.05 7.04 11.54
CA ARG A 112 -5.96 8.03 11.55
C ARG A 112 -6.40 9.41 12.05
N VAL A 113 -7.05 9.44 13.21
CA VAL A 113 -7.42 10.67 13.93
C VAL A 113 -6.80 10.65 15.31
N ALA A 114 -6.18 11.77 15.70
CA ALA A 114 -5.47 11.89 16.98
C ALA A 114 -6.36 11.64 18.21
N ASP A 115 -7.65 11.95 18.13
CA ASP A 115 -8.65 11.72 19.19
C ASP A 115 -8.74 10.23 19.63
N GLY A 116 -8.29 9.30 18.78
CA GLY A 116 -8.23 7.87 19.11
C GLY A 116 -7.06 7.46 20.01
N VAL A 117 -6.03 8.30 20.12
CA VAL A 117 -4.77 7.98 20.81
C VAL A 117 -4.98 7.68 22.30
N PRO A 118 -5.74 8.47 23.08
CA PRO A 118 -5.95 8.16 24.50
C PRO A 118 -6.59 6.79 24.73
N ALA A 119 -7.49 6.36 23.84
CA ALA A 119 -8.13 5.06 23.93
C ALA A 119 -7.16 3.91 23.64
N LEU A 120 -6.32 4.05 22.60
CA LEU A 120 -5.29 3.06 22.28
C LEU A 120 -4.20 2.97 23.36
N VAL A 121 -3.79 4.10 23.95
CA VAL A 121 -2.84 4.12 25.07
C VAL A 121 -3.38 3.32 26.27
N ARG A 122 -4.67 3.46 26.61
CA ARG A 122 -5.28 2.61 27.66
C ARG A 122 -5.27 1.12 27.28
N ALA A 123 -5.51 0.81 26.01
CA ALA A 123 -5.52 -0.57 25.51
C ALA A 123 -4.13 -1.23 25.48
N LEU A 124 -3.03 -0.46 25.62
CA LEU A 124 -1.70 -1.03 25.86
C LEU A 124 -1.58 -1.76 27.21
N SER A 125 -2.55 -1.59 28.12
CA SER A 125 -2.60 -2.31 29.40
C SER A 125 -3.68 -3.40 29.42
N ASP A 126 -4.22 -3.79 28.25
CA ASP A 126 -5.28 -4.80 28.16
C ASP A 126 -4.80 -6.18 28.66
N PRO A 127 -5.65 -6.94 29.39
CA PRO A 127 -5.30 -8.28 29.83
C PRO A 127 -4.97 -9.25 28.68
N GLN A 128 -5.56 -9.05 27.48
CA GLN A 128 -5.31 -9.89 26.31
C GLN A 128 -4.16 -9.34 25.47
N MET A 129 -3.20 -10.20 25.17
CA MET A 129 -1.96 -9.85 24.47
C MET A 129 -2.23 -9.29 23.07
N GLU A 130 -3.19 -9.87 22.36
CA GLU A 130 -3.57 -9.48 21.00
C GLU A 130 -4.18 -8.08 20.95
N VAL A 131 -4.85 -7.63 22.03
CA VAL A 131 -5.37 -6.26 22.11
C VAL A 131 -4.22 -5.28 22.32
N ARG A 132 -3.25 -5.60 23.18
CA ARG A 132 -2.05 -4.77 23.40
C ARG A 132 -1.20 -4.64 22.14
N GLU A 133 -0.99 -5.75 21.42
CA GLU A 133 -0.28 -5.75 20.13
C GLU A 133 -0.97 -4.81 19.14
N ILE A 134 -2.28 -4.99 18.93
CA ILE A 134 -3.02 -4.17 17.96
C ILE A 134 -3.13 -2.70 18.41
N ALA A 135 -3.16 -2.43 19.72
CA ALA A 135 -3.10 -1.07 20.24
C ALA A 135 -1.77 -0.38 19.87
N ALA A 136 -0.63 -1.06 20.07
CA ALA A 136 0.67 -0.56 19.64
C ALA A 136 0.73 -0.33 18.12
N PHE A 137 0.18 -1.25 17.33
CA PHE A 137 0.08 -1.10 15.88
C PHE A 137 -0.77 0.13 15.48
N GLY A 138 -1.94 0.29 16.11
CA GLY A 138 -2.86 1.39 15.86
C GLY A 138 -2.23 2.75 16.17
N LEU A 139 -1.45 2.85 17.25
CA LEU A 139 -0.68 4.06 17.58
C LEU A 139 0.35 4.39 16.49
N GLY A 140 1.03 3.36 15.97
CA GLY A 140 1.93 3.49 14.82
C GLY A 140 1.24 4.03 13.56
N LEU A 141 0.02 3.55 13.27
CA LEU A 141 -0.77 4.00 12.12
C LEU A 141 -1.26 5.44 12.23
N ILE A 142 -1.60 5.91 13.45
CA ILE A 142 -1.98 7.31 13.70
C ILE A 142 -0.76 8.22 13.57
N GLY A 143 0.40 7.78 14.08
CA GLY A 143 1.68 8.43 13.82
C GLY A 143 1.88 9.79 14.51
N VAL A 144 1.24 10.02 15.67
CA VAL A 144 1.41 11.30 16.41
C VAL A 144 2.46 11.20 17.52
N PRO A 145 3.20 12.28 17.83
CA PRO A 145 4.25 12.27 18.85
C PRO A 145 3.80 11.84 20.25
N ALA A 146 2.54 12.09 20.63
CA ALA A 146 1.99 11.71 21.93
C ALA A 146 2.01 10.19 22.19
N ALA A 147 2.17 9.36 21.16
CA ALA A 147 2.27 7.91 21.30
C ALA A 147 3.67 7.41 21.68
N VAL A 148 4.73 8.24 21.58
CA VAL A 148 6.12 7.79 21.74
C VAL A 148 6.40 7.23 23.13
N GLU A 149 6.06 7.96 24.20
CA GLU A 149 6.34 7.51 25.56
C GLU A 149 5.61 6.18 25.92
N PRO A 150 4.29 6.03 25.67
CA PRO A 150 3.61 4.76 25.88
C PRO A 150 4.20 3.60 25.07
N LEU A 151 4.65 3.85 23.84
CA LEU A 151 5.28 2.81 23.02
C LEU A 151 6.67 2.41 23.54
N VAL A 152 7.45 3.35 24.09
CA VAL A 152 8.72 3.05 24.75
C VAL A 152 8.50 2.18 26.00
N GLU A 153 7.42 2.40 26.74
CA GLU A 153 7.03 1.52 27.83
C GLU A 153 6.67 0.10 27.32
N ALA A 154 5.91 0.02 26.23
CA ALA A 154 5.51 -1.24 25.60
C ALA A 154 6.69 -2.07 25.03
N LEU A 155 7.87 -1.48 24.79
CA LEU A 155 9.10 -2.23 24.49
C LEU A 155 9.52 -3.17 25.64
N ARG A 156 8.97 -2.99 26.84
CA ARG A 156 9.22 -3.81 28.02
C ARG A 156 8.03 -4.73 28.38
N ASP A 157 7.04 -4.87 27.49
CA ASP A 157 5.88 -5.76 27.70
C ASP A 157 6.33 -7.21 27.96
N VAL A 158 5.53 -7.97 28.71
CA VAL A 158 5.81 -9.39 28.98
C VAL A 158 5.81 -10.26 27.71
N SER A 159 5.07 -9.84 26.68
CA SER A 159 4.97 -10.51 25.39
C SER A 159 5.96 -9.93 24.38
N PRO A 160 6.90 -10.74 23.86
CA PRO A 160 7.81 -10.31 22.80
C PRO A 160 7.09 -9.80 21.54
N VAL A 161 5.91 -10.33 21.20
CA VAL A 161 5.12 -9.84 20.06
C VAL A 161 4.73 -8.37 20.24
N VAL A 162 4.30 -7.99 21.46
CA VAL A 162 3.94 -6.60 21.78
C VAL A 162 5.17 -5.71 21.74
N GLN A 163 6.32 -6.18 22.23
CA GLN A 163 7.60 -5.46 22.14
C GLN A 163 7.99 -5.18 20.67
N GLY A 164 7.90 -6.21 19.81
CA GLY A 164 8.16 -6.09 18.38
C GLY A 164 7.23 -5.09 17.71
N ARG A 165 5.93 -5.12 18.06
CA ARG A 165 4.95 -4.19 17.50
C ARG A 165 5.17 -2.76 17.96
N ALA A 166 5.55 -2.56 19.22
CA ALA A 166 5.94 -1.26 19.75
C ALA A 166 7.16 -0.71 19.01
N ALA A 167 8.18 -1.53 18.76
CA ALA A 167 9.34 -1.13 17.95
C ALA A 167 8.93 -0.75 16.51
N GLN A 168 8.09 -1.55 15.85
CA GLN A 168 7.57 -1.22 14.52
C GLN A 168 6.87 0.14 14.52
N ALA A 169 5.98 0.38 15.49
CA ALA A 169 5.28 1.65 15.62
C ALA A 169 6.25 2.82 15.81
N LEU A 170 7.24 2.71 16.70
CA LEU A 170 8.27 3.74 16.89
C LEU A 170 9.09 4.02 15.62
N GLY A 171 9.38 2.99 14.83
CA GLY A 171 9.99 3.13 13.50
C GLY A 171 9.11 3.91 12.53
N MET A 172 7.80 3.61 12.49
CA MET A 172 6.82 4.34 11.66
C MET A 172 6.67 5.81 12.06
N LEU A 173 6.78 6.13 13.36
CA LEU A 173 6.78 7.51 13.86
C LEU A 173 8.07 8.28 13.54
N GLY A 174 9.14 7.60 13.11
CA GLY A 174 10.45 8.24 12.94
C GLY A 174 11.07 8.69 14.28
N ALA A 175 10.72 8.04 15.39
CA ALA A 175 11.09 8.45 16.75
C ALA A 175 12.57 8.15 17.07
N ARG A 176 13.50 8.91 16.49
CA ARG A 176 14.96 8.70 16.62
C ARG A 176 15.46 8.69 18.07
N GLY A 177 14.80 9.40 18.99
CA GLY A 177 15.14 9.37 20.42
C GLY A 177 14.94 8.01 21.10
N THR A 178 14.38 7.02 20.41
CA THR A 178 14.08 5.68 20.95
C THR A 178 15.04 4.59 20.49
N ILE A 179 16.05 4.94 19.68
CA ILE A 179 17.01 3.98 19.09
C ILE A 179 17.64 3.07 20.13
N GLU A 180 18.15 3.62 21.24
CA GLU A 180 18.80 2.84 22.30
C GLU A 180 17.84 1.86 23.00
N ALA A 181 16.58 2.27 23.18
CA ALA A 181 15.55 1.43 23.78
C ALA A 181 15.18 0.25 22.86
N ILE A 182 15.03 0.52 21.56
CA ILE A 182 14.77 -0.52 20.54
C ILE A 182 15.97 -1.46 20.44
N GLN A 183 17.20 -0.93 20.39
CA GLN A 183 18.43 -1.72 20.36
C GLN A 183 18.51 -2.66 21.57
N SER A 184 18.22 -2.15 22.78
CA SER A 184 18.19 -2.95 24.00
C SER A 184 17.17 -4.08 23.91
N MET A 185 15.98 -3.81 23.36
CA MET A 185 14.96 -4.83 23.11
C MET A 185 15.45 -5.89 22.11
N VAL A 186 16.03 -5.49 20.98
CA VAL A 186 16.59 -6.39 19.97
C VAL A 186 17.67 -7.30 20.55
N ALA A 187 18.58 -6.74 21.35
CA ALA A 187 19.66 -7.48 21.99
C ALA A 187 19.16 -8.60 22.93
N MET A 188 17.99 -8.46 23.55
CA MET A 188 17.40 -9.51 24.39
C MET A 188 16.94 -10.75 23.60
N HIS A 189 16.67 -10.60 22.30
CA HIS A 189 16.09 -11.67 21.47
C HIS A 189 17.05 -12.25 20.43
N VAL A 190 18.23 -11.63 20.23
CA VAL A 190 19.21 -12.04 19.20
C VAL A 190 19.63 -13.51 19.29
N THR A 191 19.69 -14.08 20.50
CA THR A 191 20.16 -15.46 20.69
C THR A 191 19.25 -16.49 20.02
N GLU A 192 17.94 -16.25 19.99
CA GLU A 192 16.98 -17.16 19.35
C GLU A 192 17.06 -17.07 17.83
N ALA A 193 17.56 -15.95 17.28
CA ALA A 193 17.74 -15.78 15.85
C ALA A 193 18.90 -16.61 15.27
N TYR A 194 19.86 -17.06 16.09
CA TYR A 194 20.99 -17.89 15.62
C TYR A 194 20.57 -19.24 15.04
N ALA A 195 19.42 -19.77 15.47
CA ALA A 195 18.89 -21.06 15.01
C ALA A 195 17.97 -20.94 13.78
N VAL A 196 17.72 -19.72 13.28
CA VAL A 196 16.80 -19.48 12.18
C VAL A 196 17.47 -19.83 10.85
N ASP A 197 16.76 -20.57 10.00
CA ASP A 197 17.22 -20.83 8.63
C ASP A 197 17.42 -19.49 7.89
N PRO A 198 18.57 -19.28 7.22
CA PRO A 198 18.84 -18.04 6.49
C PRO A 198 17.75 -17.62 5.50
N GLU A 199 17.01 -18.59 4.97
CA GLU A 199 15.95 -18.47 3.97
C GLU A 199 14.54 -18.61 4.57
N GLU A 200 14.38 -18.62 5.90
CA GLU A 200 13.09 -18.78 6.58
C GLU A 200 12.06 -17.71 6.15
N LEU A 201 10.89 -18.17 5.70
CA LEU A 201 9.76 -17.37 5.19
C LEU A 201 8.42 -17.73 5.84
N GLY A 202 8.43 -18.56 6.87
CA GLY A 202 7.28 -18.90 7.68
C GLY A 202 6.74 -17.68 8.41
N TYR A 203 5.42 -17.67 8.61
CA TYR A 203 4.74 -16.69 9.44
C TYR A 203 3.47 -17.30 10.04
N PRO A 204 3.18 -17.07 11.33
CA PRO A 204 4.04 -16.37 12.30
C PRO A 204 5.26 -17.22 12.71
N LEU A 205 6.40 -16.56 12.98
CA LEU A 205 7.52 -17.18 13.69
C LEU A 205 7.29 -17.14 15.21
N THR A 206 8.26 -17.64 15.99
CA THR A 206 8.14 -17.54 17.45
C THR A 206 8.06 -16.06 17.87
N PRO A 207 7.35 -15.76 18.98
CA PRO A 207 7.22 -14.38 19.47
C PRO A 207 8.51 -13.57 19.53
N ARG A 208 9.62 -14.18 19.95
CA ARG A 208 10.90 -13.48 20.08
C ARG A 208 11.58 -13.22 18.75
N ILE A 209 11.49 -14.17 17.81
CA ILE A 209 12.03 -13.97 16.46
C ILE A 209 11.26 -12.84 15.77
N GLU A 210 9.94 -12.76 15.96
CA GLU A 210 9.14 -11.64 15.45
C GLU A 210 9.49 -10.30 16.12
N ALA A 211 9.76 -10.31 17.43
CA ALA A 211 10.25 -9.15 18.17
C ALA A 211 11.59 -8.64 17.60
N PHE A 212 12.53 -9.56 17.44
CA PHE A 212 13.85 -9.31 16.86
C PHE A 212 13.72 -8.75 15.43
N ARG A 213 12.95 -9.41 14.56
CA ARG A 213 12.73 -8.99 13.17
C ARG A 213 12.13 -7.58 13.09
N SER A 214 11.08 -7.32 13.86
CA SER A 214 10.41 -6.01 13.88
C SER A 214 11.33 -4.91 14.41
N GLY A 215 12.15 -5.23 15.43
CA GLY A 215 13.15 -4.32 15.96
C GLY A 215 14.26 -3.98 14.94
N LEU A 216 14.76 -4.96 14.17
CA LEU A 216 15.71 -4.70 13.08
C LEU A 216 15.12 -3.75 12.03
N TYR A 217 13.88 -3.98 11.61
CA TYR A 217 13.20 -3.10 10.66
C TYR A 217 13.00 -1.69 11.22
N ALA A 218 12.67 -1.57 12.50
CA ALA A 218 12.55 -0.28 13.17
C ALA A 218 13.88 0.47 13.22
N LEU A 219 14.98 -0.18 13.60
CA LEU A 219 16.32 0.44 13.62
C LEU A 219 16.76 0.88 12.22
N ALA A 220 16.48 0.07 11.20
CA ALA A 220 16.76 0.40 9.81
C ALA A 220 15.89 1.59 9.32
N ALA A 221 14.60 1.61 9.65
CA ALA A 221 13.69 2.73 9.33
C ALA A 221 14.11 4.04 10.00
N LEU A 222 14.71 3.97 11.20
CA LEU A 222 15.27 5.11 11.92
C LEU A 222 16.65 5.53 11.40
N GLY A 223 17.25 4.77 10.47
CA GLY A 223 18.54 5.07 9.85
C GLY A 223 19.73 4.87 10.80
N SER A 224 19.64 3.98 11.79
CA SER A 224 20.71 3.78 12.78
C SER A 224 21.62 2.59 12.43
N TYR A 225 22.72 2.86 11.72
CA TYR A 225 23.74 1.84 11.45
C TYR A 225 24.40 1.38 12.74
N ASP A 226 24.72 2.28 13.67
CA ASP A 226 25.45 1.92 14.89
C ASP A 226 24.66 0.95 15.79
N ALA A 227 23.33 1.14 15.91
CA ALA A 227 22.48 0.23 16.67
C ALA A 227 22.33 -1.15 16.01
N LEU A 228 22.26 -1.19 14.67
CA LEU A 228 22.33 -2.44 13.91
C LEU A 228 23.69 -3.11 14.12
N ALA A 229 24.79 -2.41 13.89
CA ALA A 229 26.14 -2.94 14.05
C ALA A 229 26.36 -3.55 15.44
N ALA A 230 25.93 -2.87 16.49
CA ALA A 230 26.05 -3.34 17.87
C ALA A 230 25.22 -4.61 18.18
N THR A 231 24.23 -4.96 17.35
CA THR A 231 23.35 -6.12 17.58
C THR A 231 23.62 -7.28 16.64
N ILE A 232 24.00 -7.01 15.40
CA ILE A 232 24.09 -8.02 14.33
C ILE A 232 25.49 -8.17 13.71
N LEU A 233 26.49 -7.39 14.13
CA LEU A 233 27.87 -7.48 13.63
C LEU A 233 28.87 -7.80 14.74
N THR A 234 29.99 -8.42 14.37
CA THR A 234 31.18 -8.56 15.21
C THR A 234 31.96 -7.24 15.31
N GLU A 235 32.95 -7.17 16.20
CA GLU A 235 33.88 -6.02 16.27
C GLU A 235 34.66 -5.80 14.95
N THR A 236 34.85 -6.85 14.15
CA THR A 236 35.48 -6.79 12.82
C THR A 236 34.52 -6.36 11.71
N GLY A 237 33.22 -6.21 12.02
CA GLY A 237 32.19 -5.82 11.06
C GLY A 237 31.59 -7.00 10.29
N ASP A 238 31.79 -8.24 10.72
CA ASP A 238 31.21 -9.42 10.07
C ASP A 238 29.81 -9.71 10.63
N PRO A 239 28.82 -10.09 9.79
CA PRO A 239 27.51 -10.51 10.26
C PRO A 239 27.60 -11.71 11.21
N VAL A 240 26.93 -11.62 12.36
CA VAL A 240 26.79 -12.78 13.28
C VAL A 240 25.59 -13.67 12.91
N LEU A 241 24.72 -13.20 12.02
CA LEU A 241 23.49 -13.85 11.57
C LEU A 241 23.39 -13.79 10.06
N TRP A 242 22.94 -14.89 9.46
CA TRP A 242 22.84 -15.06 8.00
C TRP A 242 21.41 -14.88 7.46
N TRP A 243 20.45 -14.62 8.35
CA TRP A 243 19.04 -14.50 8.01
C TRP A 243 18.75 -13.26 7.17
N TRP A 244 17.93 -13.41 6.13
CA TRP A 244 17.66 -12.36 5.14
C TRP A 244 17.19 -10.98 5.70
N PRO A 245 16.48 -10.87 6.85
CA PRO A 245 16.14 -9.57 7.46
C PRO A 245 17.36 -8.76 7.87
N VAL A 246 18.49 -9.40 8.15
CA VAL A 246 19.79 -8.76 8.43
C VAL A 246 20.29 -8.04 7.18
N ALA A 247 20.31 -8.74 6.04
CA ALA A 247 20.67 -8.16 4.75
C ALA A 247 19.73 -7.00 4.38
N TYR A 248 18.43 -7.15 4.64
CA TYR A 248 17.45 -6.10 4.41
C TYR A 248 17.71 -4.86 5.26
N ALA A 249 17.92 -5.03 6.57
CA ALA A 249 18.16 -3.92 7.50
C ALA A 249 19.44 -3.15 7.15
N LEU A 250 20.54 -3.86 6.86
CA LEU A 250 21.80 -3.27 6.44
C LEU A 250 21.70 -2.54 5.09
N ARG A 251 20.89 -3.05 4.16
CA ARG A 251 20.60 -2.35 2.91
C ARG A 251 19.78 -1.08 3.14
N GLN A 252 18.76 -1.16 4.01
CA GLN A 252 17.77 -0.11 4.18
C GLN A 252 18.31 1.13 4.91
N VAL A 253 19.38 0.98 5.69
CA VAL A 253 20.02 2.08 6.43
C VAL A 253 20.80 3.06 5.54
N ASP A 254 21.14 2.65 4.31
CA ASP A 254 21.85 3.47 3.30
C ASP A 254 23.17 4.08 3.82
N ASP A 255 23.92 3.33 4.64
CA ASP A 255 25.21 3.74 5.21
C ASP A 255 26.36 3.06 4.45
N PRO A 256 27.39 3.79 3.96
CA PRO A 256 28.54 3.20 3.26
C PRO A 256 29.28 2.13 4.06
N ARG A 257 29.23 2.15 5.39
CA ARG A 257 29.85 1.12 6.24
C ARG A 257 29.19 -0.26 6.07
N ALA A 258 27.97 -0.32 5.55
CA ALA A 258 27.28 -1.57 5.28
C ALA A 258 27.87 -2.37 4.09
N VAL A 259 28.72 -1.77 3.25
CA VAL A 259 29.33 -2.46 2.08
C VAL A 259 30.08 -3.72 2.50
N GLY A 260 30.89 -3.65 3.57
CA GLY A 260 31.64 -4.80 4.09
C GLY A 260 30.74 -5.97 4.51
N PRO A 261 29.83 -5.76 5.48
CA PRO A 261 28.85 -6.77 5.89
C PRO A 261 28.01 -7.33 4.74
N LEU A 262 27.52 -6.47 3.83
CA LEU A 262 26.71 -6.89 2.69
C LEU A 262 27.53 -7.73 1.70
N ARG A 263 28.81 -7.44 1.50
CA ARG A 263 29.70 -8.28 0.69
C ARG A 263 29.88 -9.66 1.32
N THR A 264 30.00 -9.75 2.64
CA THR A 264 30.06 -11.03 3.36
C THR A 264 28.76 -11.82 3.19
N LEU A 265 27.60 -11.17 3.34
CA LEU A 265 26.28 -11.79 3.11
C LEU A 265 26.05 -12.17 1.64
N ALA A 266 26.63 -11.45 0.67
CA ALA A 266 26.54 -11.80 -0.75
C ALA A 266 27.41 -13.03 -1.09
N GLY A 267 28.44 -13.32 -0.29
CA GLY A 267 29.36 -14.44 -0.51
C GLY A 267 28.85 -15.82 -0.06
N ILE A 268 27.80 -15.88 0.76
CA ILE A 268 27.30 -17.16 1.31
C ILE A 268 26.54 -18.01 0.28
N GLN A 269 26.17 -19.23 0.67
CA GLN A 269 25.19 -20.05 -0.06
C GLN A 269 23.77 -19.62 0.33
N GLY A 270 22.85 -19.66 -0.63
CA GLY A 270 21.47 -19.17 -0.43
C GLY A 270 20.98 -18.36 -1.63
N SER A 271 19.76 -17.85 -1.51
CA SER A 271 19.04 -17.16 -2.58
C SER A 271 18.53 -15.79 -2.12
N ILE A 272 17.67 -15.73 -1.11
CA ILE A 272 16.97 -14.51 -0.70
C ILE A 272 17.93 -13.54 -0.03
N GLY A 273 18.70 -14.00 0.97
CA GLY A 273 19.66 -13.14 1.67
C GLY A 273 20.74 -12.61 0.72
N VAL A 274 21.25 -13.47 -0.17
CA VAL A 274 22.26 -13.13 -1.18
C VAL A 274 21.71 -12.09 -2.17
N ALA A 275 20.49 -12.27 -2.69
CA ALA A 275 19.88 -11.32 -3.61
C ALA A 275 19.64 -9.96 -2.95
N ILE A 276 19.16 -9.92 -1.71
CA ILE A 276 18.98 -8.67 -0.96
C ILE A 276 20.32 -7.97 -0.74
N ALA A 277 21.36 -8.71 -0.37
CA ALA A 277 22.70 -8.19 -0.18
C ALA A 277 23.30 -7.63 -1.48
N ALA A 278 23.20 -8.37 -2.59
CA ALA A 278 23.63 -7.92 -3.91
C ALA A 278 22.94 -6.62 -4.33
N ARG A 279 21.63 -6.49 -4.08
CA ARG A 279 20.91 -5.24 -4.34
C ARG A 279 21.42 -4.09 -3.47
N GLY A 280 21.72 -4.35 -2.19
CA GLY A 280 22.30 -3.33 -1.31
C GLY A 280 23.66 -2.84 -1.80
N LEU A 281 24.51 -3.75 -2.29
CA LEU A 281 25.81 -3.41 -2.86
C LEU A 281 25.69 -2.54 -4.12
N GLY A 282 24.75 -2.84 -5.01
CA GLY A 282 24.47 -2.00 -6.19
C GLY A 282 23.99 -0.60 -5.80
N ALA A 283 23.04 -0.52 -4.87
CA ALA A 283 22.46 0.74 -4.43
C ALA A 283 23.46 1.66 -3.72
N LEU A 284 24.40 1.11 -2.94
CA LEU A 284 25.46 1.88 -2.27
C LEU A 284 26.53 2.41 -3.24
N GLY A 285 26.61 1.86 -4.46
CA GLY A 285 27.47 2.37 -5.53
C GLY A 285 28.99 2.22 -5.30
N ASP A 286 29.42 1.35 -4.38
CA ASP A 286 30.85 1.14 -4.08
C ASP A 286 31.48 0.13 -5.07
N SER A 287 32.44 0.60 -5.88
CA SER A 287 33.15 -0.24 -6.88
C SER A 287 33.89 -1.44 -6.29
N SER A 288 34.18 -1.46 -4.98
CA SER A 288 34.76 -2.64 -4.31
C SER A 288 33.81 -3.84 -4.27
N ALA A 289 32.52 -3.63 -4.55
CA ALA A 289 31.53 -4.69 -4.71
C ALA A 289 31.56 -5.37 -6.08
N LEU A 290 32.22 -4.77 -7.08
CA LEU A 290 32.24 -5.29 -8.45
C LEU A 290 32.66 -6.77 -8.53
N PRO A 291 33.75 -7.24 -7.87
CA PRO A 291 34.18 -8.63 -7.98
C PRO A 291 33.10 -9.62 -7.50
N VAL A 292 32.48 -9.35 -6.36
CA VAL A 292 31.43 -10.25 -5.82
C VAL A 292 30.19 -10.24 -6.72
N LEU A 293 29.78 -9.07 -7.24
CA LEU A 293 28.63 -8.99 -8.14
C LEU A 293 28.87 -9.74 -9.47
N VAL A 294 30.09 -9.65 -10.02
CA VAL A 294 30.48 -10.39 -11.23
C VAL A 294 30.51 -11.91 -10.99
N GLU A 295 30.85 -12.37 -9.79
CA GLU A 295 30.77 -13.81 -9.46
C GLU A 295 29.32 -14.30 -9.35
N LEU A 296 28.40 -13.45 -8.91
CA LEU A 296 27.00 -13.81 -8.70
C LEU A 296 26.19 -13.95 -10.00
N ILE A 297 26.67 -13.41 -11.12
CA ILE A 297 25.95 -13.51 -12.41
C ILE A 297 26.17 -14.84 -13.14
N ASP A 298 26.90 -15.81 -12.58
CA ASP A 298 27.08 -17.13 -13.18
C ASP A 298 25.85 -18.03 -12.94
N PRO A 299 25.00 -18.28 -13.98
CA PRO A 299 23.78 -19.07 -13.83
C PRO A 299 24.04 -20.56 -13.58
N ARG A 300 25.30 -21.03 -13.69
CA ARG A 300 25.68 -22.41 -13.35
C ARG A 300 25.90 -22.59 -11.85
N ARG A 301 26.12 -21.49 -11.12
CA ARG A 301 26.45 -21.48 -9.69
C ARG A 301 25.35 -20.90 -8.82
N ARG A 302 24.52 -20.03 -9.39
CA ARG A 302 23.48 -19.28 -8.67
C ARG A 302 22.13 -19.44 -9.35
N ASP A 303 21.07 -19.40 -8.56
CA ASP A 303 19.70 -19.42 -9.09
C ASP A 303 19.32 -18.09 -9.77
N ALA A 304 18.21 -18.11 -10.51
CA ALA A 304 17.75 -16.96 -11.29
C ALA A 304 17.51 -15.69 -10.45
N ARG A 305 17.05 -15.81 -9.20
CA ARG A 305 16.79 -14.65 -8.32
C ARG A 305 18.09 -13.92 -8.00
N VAL A 306 19.15 -14.67 -7.67
CA VAL A 306 20.46 -14.09 -7.40
C VAL A 306 21.06 -13.48 -8.68
N VAL A 307 21.06 -14.23 -9.79
CA VAL A 307 21.65 -13.78 -11.06
C VAL A 307 20.97 -12.50 -11.57
N ILE A 308 19.63 -12.47 -11.62
CA ILE A 308 18.87 -11.29 -12.06
C ILE A 308 19.17 -10.09 -11.16
N THR A 309 19.23 -10.30 -9.84
CA THR A 309 19.50 -9.20 -8.91
C THR A 309 20.93 -8.69 -9.03
N ALA A 310 21.90 -9.58 -9.26
CA ALA A 310 23.30 -9.19 -9.48
C ALA A 310 23.48 -8.42 -10.79
N VAL A 311 22.79 -8.81 -11.88
CA VAL A 311 22.77 -8.05 -13.14
C VAL A 311 22.22 -6.64 -12.92
N ARG A 312 21.11 -6.51 -12.19
CA ARG A 312 20.53 -5.20 -11.83
C ARG A 312 21.45 -4.38 -10.93
N ALA A 313 22.11 -5.01 -9.96
CA ALA A 313 23.07 -4.33 -9.09
C ALA A 313 24.30 -3.82 -9.86
N LEU A 314 24.78 -4.57 -10.87
CA LEU A 314 25.84 -4.09 -11.78
C LEU A 314 25.37 -2.90 -12.64
N ALA A 315 24.12 -2.92 -13.10
CA ALA A 315 23.52 -1.79 -13.82
C ALA A 315 23.43 -0.53 -12.94
N GLU A 316 23.02 -0.68 -11.68
CA GLU A 316 22.95 0.40 -10.70
C GLU A 316 24.35 0.94 -10.33
N LEU A 317 25.35 0.05 -10.21
CA LEU A 317 26.74 0.43 -9.97
C LEU A 317 27.34 1.24 -11.14
N GLY A 318 26.96 0.91 -12.38
CA GLY A 318 27.39 1.65 -13.58
C GLY A 318 28.88 1.55 -13.92
N ASP A 319 29.62 0.60 -13.33
CA ASP A 319 31.05 0.39 -13.60
C ASP A 319 31.24 -0.37 -14.93
N ASP A 320 31.92 0.26 -15.89
CA ASP A 320 32.17 -0.25 -17.24
C ASP A 320 32.97 -1.57 -17.26
N LYS A 321 33.74 -1.85 -16.20
CA LYS A 321 34.47 -3.12 -16.03
C LYS A 321 33.55 -4.33 -15.87
N ALA A 322 32.26 -4.12 -15.61
CA ALA A 322 31.26 -5.19 -15.61
C ALA A 322 30.92 -5.68 -17.03
N ALA A 323 31.10 -4.84 -18.06
CA ALA A 323 30.63 -5.12 -19.43
C ALA A 323 31.15 -6.44 -20.01
N PRO A 324 32.43 -6.84 -19.87
CA PRO A 324 32.90 -8.14 -20.36
C PRO A 324 32.18 -9.33 -19.72
N ALA A 325 31.79 -9.23 -18.45
CA ALA A 325 31.09 -10.29 -17.75
C ALA A 325 29.62 -10.37 -18.19
N LEU A 326 28.96 -9.22 -18.34
CA LEU A 326 27.59 -9.12 -18.85
C LEU A 326 27.48 -9.65 -20.30
N ARG A 327 28.43 -9.31 -21.18
CA ARG A 327 28.45 -9.84 -22.55
C ARG A 327 28.68 -11.35 -22.60
N ARG A 328 29.53 -11.91 -21.73
CA ARG A 328 29.68 -13.37 -21.63
C ARG A 328 28.38 -14.04 -21.18
N LEU A 329 27.65 -13.42 -20.25
CA LEU A 329 26.34 -13.92 -19.86
C LEU A 329 25.36 -13.93 -21.05
N LEU A 330 25.35 -12.87 -21.86
CA LEU A 330 24.48 -12.75 -23.04
C LEU A 330 24.70 -13.88 -24.06
N GLN A 331 25.93 -14.39 -24.16
CA GLN A 331 26.27 -15.52 -25.05
C GLN A 331 25.74 -16.88 -24.54
N THR A 332 25.11 -16.93 -23.37
CA THR A 332 24.52 -18.15 -22.84
C THR A 332 23.29 -18.52 -23.68
N PRO A 333 23.22 -19.74 -24.25
CA PRO A 333 22.07 -20.15 -25.04
C PRO A 333 20.83 -20.33 -24.14
N GLY A 334 19.67 -19.92 -24.64
CA GLY A 334 18.39 -20.15 -23.95
C GLY A 334 18.21 -19.37 -22.65
N LEU A 335 18.76 -18.15 -22.58
CA LEU A 335 18.53 -17.25 -21.44
C LEU A 335 17.03 -17.06 -21.20
N ASP A 336 16.66 -17.07 -19.92
CA ASP A 336 15.33 -16.66 -19.49
C ASP A 336 15.00 -15.25 -20.03
N PRO A 337 13.80 -15.00 -20.59
CA PRO A 337 13.45 -13.71 -21.18
C PRO A 337 13.54 -12.53 -20.20
N THR A 338 13.18 -12.76 -18.93
CA THR A 338 13.28 -11.74 -17.90
C THR A 338 14.75 -11.40 -17.62
N LEU A 339 15.62 -12.40 -17.49
CA LEU A 339 17.06 -12.18 -17.37
C LEU A 339 17.63 -11.45 -18.59
N LEU A 340 17.21 -11.81 -19.81
CA LEU A 340 17.66 -11.14 -21.03
C LEU A 340 17.27 -9.67 -21.04
N LEU A 341 16.05 -9.32 -20.61
CA LEU A 341 15.60 -7.93 -20.51
C LEU A 341 16.45 -7.12 -19.53
N GLU A 342 16.73 -7.68 -18.35
CA GLU A 342 17.56 -7.02 -17.33
C GLU A 342 19.02 -6.88 -17.80
N LEU A 343 19.53 -7.86 -18.56
CA LEU A 343 20.88 -7.83 -19.12
C LEU A 343 21.05 -6.75 -20.19
N VAL A 344 20.05 -6.56 -21.06
CA VAL A 344 20.02 -5.47 -22.04
C VAL A 344 20.03 -4.11 -21.34
N GLY A 345 19.21 -3.95 -20.29
CA GLY A 345 19.23 -2.75 -19.46
C GLY A 345 20.58 -2.50 -18.79
N ALA A 346 21.21 -3.55 -18.26
CA ALA A 346 22.52 -3.46 -17.62
C ALA A 346 23.62 -3.05 -18.60
N LEU A 347 23.67 -3.64 -19.80
CA LEU A 347 24.64 -3.27 -20.84
C LEU A 347 24.51 -1.81 -21.27
N ALA A 348 23.28 -1.30 -21.40
CA ALA A 348 23.04 0.12 -21.68
C ALA A 348 23.46 1.03 -20.51
N ALA A 349 23.26 0.59 -19.26
CA ALA A 349 23.58 1.37 -18.07
C ALA A 349 25.09 1.54 -17.87
N VAL A 350 25.88 0.48 -18.06
CA VAL A 350 27.36 0.51 -17.94
C VAL A 350 28.06 1.23 -19.08
N GLY A 351 27.32 1.62 -20.14
CA GLY A 351 27.78 2.61 -21.12
C GLY A 351 28.81 2.12 -22.13
N GLU A 352 28.83 0.82 -22.47
CA GLU A 352 29.85 0.25 -23.33
C GLU A 352 29.44 0.23 -24.82
N GLN A 353 30.11 1.04 -25.65
CA GLN A 353 29.69 1.31 -27.05
C GLN A 353 29.64 0.04 -27.94
N HIS A 354 30.43 -1.01 -27.67
CA HIS A 354 30.35 -2.27 -28.42
C HIS A 354 29.05 -3.06 -28.16
N SER A 355 28.19 -2.60 -27.24
CA SER A 355 26.88 -3.20 -27.01
C SER A 355 25.81 -2.68 -27.99
N THR A 356 26.13 -1.73 -28.86
CA THR A 356 25.19 -1.15 -29.86
C THR A 356 24.71 -2.16 -30.89
N ASP A 357 25.57 -3.07 -31.38
CA ASP A 357 25.20 -4.13 -32.32
C ASP A 357 24.07 -5.02 -31.78
N VAL A 358 24.17 -5.38 -30.50
CA VAL A 358 23.14 -6.16 -29.79
C VAL A 358 21.83 -5.40 -29.73
N MET A 359 21.86 -4.10 -29.45
CA MET A 359 20.64 -3.28 -29.41
C MET A 359 19.97 -3.27 -30.78
N ILE A 360 20.73 -3.09 -31.87
CA ILE A 360 20.21 -3.09 -33.24
C ILE A 360 19.53 -4.42 -33.57
N GLU A 361 20.16 -5.55 -33.26
CA GLU A 361 19.58 -6.88 -33.48
C GLU A 361 18.23 -7.04 -32.75
N LEU A 362 18.14 -6.53 -31.52
CA LEU A 362 16.94 -6.64 -30.68
C LEU A 362 15.79 -5.71 -31.09
N LEU A 363 16.00 -4.73 -31.98
CA LEU A 363 14.93 -3.86 -32.48
C LEU A 363 13.85 -4.62 -33.26
N SER A 364 14.17 -5.81 -33.79
CA SER A 364 13.20 -6.68 -34.49
C SER A 364 12.75 -7.89 -33.65
N HIS A 365 13.06 -7.91 -32.36
CA HIS A 365 12.74 -9.05 -31.49
C HIS A 365 11.20 -9.22 -31.33
N PRO A 366 10.67 -10.46 -31.33
CA PRO A 366 9.22 -10.69 -31.23
C PRO A 366 8.58 -10.17 -29.94
N TRP A 367 9.33 -10.18 -28.83
CA TRP A 367 8.83 -9.71 -27.53
C TRP A 367 8.95 -8.17 -27.39
N PRO A 368 7.84 -7.43 -27.26
CA PRO A 368 7.84 -5.95 -27.27
C PRO A 368 8.68 -5.29 -26.17
N PRO A 369 8.71 -5.77 -24.90
CA PRO A 369 9.57 -5.20 -23.87
C PRO A 369 11.05 -5.16 -24.23
N LEU A 370 11.55 -6.16 -24.97
CA LEU A 370 12.94 -6.16 -25.44
C LEU A 370 13.19 -5.13 -26.54
N ARG A 371 12.25 -4.96 -27.48
CA ARG A 371 12.35 -3.89 -28.50
C ARG A 371 12.42 -2.51 -27.84
N GLY A 372 11.53 -2.25 -26.87
CA GLY A 372 11.53 -1.00 -26.11
C GLY A 372 12.82 -0.77 -25.32
N ALA A 373 13.34 -1.81 -24.65
CA ALA A 373 14.64 -1.74 -23.97
C ALA A 373 15.80 -1.47 -24.93
N ALA A 374 15.79 -2.11 -26.10
CA ALA A 374 16.80 -1.90 -27.13
C ALA A 374 16.76 -0.48 -27.72
N LEU A 375 15.58 0.10 -27.95
CA LEU A 375 15.43 1.50 -28.38
C LEU A 375 16.06 2.47 -27.38
N ARG A 376 15.71 2.33 -26.08
CA ARG A 376 16.30 3.17 -25.01
C ARG A 376 17.80 2.94 -24.87
N GLY A 377 18.23 1.69 -24.96
CA GLY A 377 19.64 1.31 -24.86
C GLY A 377 20.48 1.90 -25.98
N LEU A 378 20.01 1.78 -27.23
CA LEU A 378 20.69 2.34 -28.40
C LEU A 378 20.78 3.87 -28.31
N ALA A 379 19.68 4.55 -27.98
CA ALA A 379 19.68 6.01 -27.84
C ALA A 379 20.64 6.52 -26.76
N ARG A 380 20.82 5.76 -25.67
CA ARG A 380 21.76 6.09 -24.59
C ARG A 380 23.21 5.81 -24.96
N LEU A 381 23.48 4.73 -25.71
CA LEU A 381 24.84 4.33 -26.08
C LEU A 381 25.37 5.14 -27.28
N ASP A 382 24.53 5.38 -28.27
CA ASP A 382 24.88 6.07 -29.51
C ASP A 382 23.63 6.72 -30.15
N ALA A 383 23.42 8.01 -29.83
CA ALA A 383 22.27 8.77 -30.28
C ALA A 383 22.22 8.96 -31.80
N ASP A 384 23.38 9.08 -32.46
CA ASP A 384 23.46 9.27 -33.91
C ASP A 384 23.08 7.98 -34.64
N LEU A 385 23.62 6.85 -34.20
CA LEU A 385 23.27 5.52 -34.72
C LEU A 385 21.81 5.18 -34.45
N PHE A 386 21.27 5.58 -33.29
CA PHE A 386 19.85 5.45 -32.99
C PHE A 386 18.97 6.20 -34.01
N VAL A 387 19.26 7.47 -34.29
CA VAL A 387 18.51 8.27 -35.28
C VAL A 387 18.61 7.65 -36.68
N LEU A 388 19.78 7.12 -37.05
CA LEU A 388 19.98 6.40 -38.30
C LEU A 388 19.10 5.13 -38.35
N ALA A 389 19.10 4.32 -37.29
CA ALA A 389 18.29 3.11 -37.20
C ALA A 389 16.79 3.41 -37.31
N LEU A 390 16.30 4.48 -36.69
CA LEU A 390 14.89 4.90 -36.79
C LEU A 390 14.46 5.18 -38.24
N SER A 391 15.36 5.64 -39.10
CA SER A 391 15.02 5.96 -40.50
C SER A 391 14.66 4.72 -41.32
N GLY A 392 15.10 3.53 -40.88
CA GLY A 392 14.76 2.25 -41.49
C GLY A 392 13.58 1.51 -40.83
N LEU A 393 13.06 2.02 -39.72
CA LEU A 393 12.02 1.36 -38.94
C LEU A 393 10.63 1.95 -39.22
N GLN A 394 9.65 1.06 -39.40
CA GLN A 394 8.25 1.44 -39.37
C GLN A 394 7.79 1.69 -37.92
N PRO A 395 6.76 2.52 -37.69
CA PRO A 395 6.13 2.62 -36.37
C PRO A 395 5.74 1.24 -35.85
N ASP A 396 6.14 0.93 -34.61
CA ASP A 396 5.83 -0.36 -33.98
C ASP A 396 4.31 -0.49 -33.75
N SER A 397 3.77 -1.70 -33.93
CA SER A 397 2.33 -1.95 -33.70
C SER A 397 1.96 -1.82 -32.21
N GLU A 398 2.91 -2.08 -31.31
CA GLU A 398 2.68 -2.05 -29.86
C GLU A 398 2.91 -0.65 -29.30
N TRP A 399 1.87 -0.08 -28.68
CA TRP A 399 1.93 1.26 -28.10
C TRP A 399 3.03 1.41 -27.04
N GLN A 400 3.35 0.34 -26.30
CA GLN A 400 4.41 0.37 -25.28
C GLN A 400 5.78 0.61 -25.90
N VAL A 401 6.04 0.04 -27.08
CA VAL A 401 7.30 0.24 -27.80
C VAL A 401 7.35 1.67 -28.35
N ARG A 402 6.22 2.22 -28.82
CA ARG A 402 6.12 3.63 -29.21
C ARG A 402 6.28 4.58 -28.01
N ALA A 403 5.76 4.26 -26.84
CA ALA A 403 6.02 5.03 -25.62
C ALA A 403 7.51 4.97 -25.23
N ASP A 404 8.15 3.80 -25.36
CA ASP A 404 9.58 3.62 -25.13
C ASP A 404 10.45 4.39 -26.14
N LEU A 405 10.01 4.48 -27.40
CA LEU A 405 10.58 5.36 -28.41
C LEU A 405 10.51 6.82 -27.98
N ALA A 406 9.36 7.28 -27.45
CA ALA A 406 9.23 8.65 -26.95
C ALA A 406 10.23 8.93 -25.81
N TYR A 407 10.44 8.00 -24.89
CA TYR A 407 11.48 8.13 -23.86
C TYR A 407 12.90 8.12 -24.45
N ALA A 408 13.16 7.28 -25.45
CA ALA A 408 14.47 7.22 -26.12
C ALA A 408 14.82 8.53 -26.85
N LEU A 409 13.83 9.22 -27.43
CA LEU A 409 14.00 10.52 -28.09
C LEU A 409 14.45 11.64 -27.13
N ALA A 410 14.40 11.45 -25.82
CA ALA A 410 14.95 12.41 -24.87
C ALA A 410 16.50 12.43 -24.83
N PHE A 411 17.16 11.43 -25.43
CA PHE A 411 18.63 11.32 -25.47
C PHE A 411 19.27 11.85 -26.76
N VAL A 412 18.48 12.24 -27.76
CA VAL A 412 18.99 12.78 -29.04
C VAL A 412 19.10 14.30 -29.01
N ASP A 413 19.61 14.88 -30.10
CA ASP A 413 19.61 16.33 -30.29
C ASP A 413 18.23 16.95 -29.99
N PRO A 414 18.14 18.02 -29.17
CA PRO A 414 16.87 18.55 -28.71
C PRO A 414 15.91 18.99 -29.82
N ASP A 415 16.42 19.54 -30.93
CA ASP A 415 15.57 19.98 -32.04
C ASP A 415 14.99 18.78 -32.80
N VAL A 416 15.82 17.77 -33.04
CA VAL A 416 15.41 16.50 -33.66
C VAL A 416 14.40 15.76 -32.77
N GLY A 417 14.69 15.68 -31.47
CA GLY A 417 13.84 15.05 -30.47
C GLY A 417 12.49 15.77 -30.35
N ALA A 418 12.50 17.10 -30.19
CA ALA A 418 11.28 17.89 -30.07
C ALA A 418 10.39 17.79 -31.31
N PHE A 419 10.97 17.82 -32.51
CA PHE A 419 10.23 17.63 -33.75
C PHE A 419 9.52 16.26 -33.78
N ARG A 420 10.26 15.17 -33.54
CA ARG A 420 9.70 13.81 -33.57
C ARG A 420 8.65 13.59 -32.48
N LEU A 421 8.90 14.08 -31.26
CA LEU A 421 7.95 13.99 -30.16
C LEU A 421 6.66 14.77 -30.42
N THR A 422 6.75 15.91 -31.10
CA THR A 422 5.55 16.69 -31.49
C THR A 422 4.66 15.87 -32.43
N LEU A 423 5.24 15.11 -33.36
CA LEU A 423 4.46 14.20 -34.23
C LEU A 423 3.80 13.08 -33.42
N MET A 424 4.45 12.59 -32.36
CA MET A 424 3.90 11.52 -31.51
C MET A 424 2.73 11.97 -30.64
N LEU A 425 2.45 13.28 -30.52
CA LEU A 425 1.25 13.78 -29.85
C LEU A 425 -0.03 13.43 -30.64
N GLU A 426 0.11 13.09 -31.92
CA GLU A 426 -0.98 12.68 -32.80
C GLU A 426 -1.15 11.14 -32.86
N ASP A 427 -0.45 10.38 -32.01
CA ASP A 427 -0.56 8.91 -31.98
C ASP A 427 -2.02 8.46 -31.79
N GLU A 428 -2.39 7.39 -32.50
CA GLU A 428 -3.72 6.81 -32.43
C GLU A 428 -4.04 6.25 -31.03
N ASP A 429 -3.02 5.74 -30.34
CA ASP A 429 -3.12 5.23 -28.99
C ASP A 429 -2.72 6.32 -28.00
N ARG A 430 -3.72 6.84 -27.28
CA ARG A 430 -3.53 7.93 -26.31
C ARG A 430 -2.56 7.58 -25.19
N ARG A 431 -2.25 6.29 -24.95
CA ARG A 431 -1.25 5.86 -23.97
C ARG A 431 0.19 6.22 -24.36
N VAL A 432 0.45 6.57 -25.62
CA VAL A 432 1.76 7.05 -26.08
C VAL A 432 2.00 8.52 -25.68
N ILE A 433 0.94 9.33 -25.67
CA ILE A 433 1.01 10.78 -25.48
C ILE A 433 1.66 11.18 -24.13
N PRO A 434 1.37 10.53 -22.98
CA PRO A 434 2.04 10.83 -21.72
C PRO A 434 3.58 10.72 -21.79
N ALA A 435 4.10 9.71 -22.50
CA ALA A 435 5.55 9.56 -22.68
C ALA A 435 6.10 10.69 -23.54
N ALA A 436 5.41 11.06 -24.62
CA ALA A 436 5.81 12.18 -25.47
C ALA A 436 5.82 13.53 -24.73
N LEU A 437 4.78 13.82 -23.94
CA LEU A 437 4.70 15.03 -23.12
C LEU A 437 5.85 15.12 -22.10
N ARG A 438 6.16 14.01 -21.41
CA ARG A 438 7.28 13.95 -20.46
C ARG A 438 8.61 14.21 -21.17
N SER A 439 8.86 13.56 -22.29
CA SER A 439 10.09 13.73 -23.06
C SER A 439 10.26 15.14 -23.62
N LEU A 440 9.18 15.80 -24.05
CA LEU A 440 9.23 17.21 -24.47
C LEU A 440 9.69 18.13 -23.34
N VAL A 441 9.22 17.88 -22.11
CA VAL A 441 9.66 18.62 -20.92
C VAL A 441 11.11 18.30 -20.58
N THR A 442 11.52 17.03 -20.64
CA THR A 442 12.92 16.62 -20.42
C THR A 442 13.88 17.30 -21.40
N LEU A 443 13.53 17.40 -22.68
CA LEU A 443 14.30 18.11 -23.71
C LEU A 443 14.24 19.64 -23.59
N ARG A 444 13.38 20.18 -22.72
CA ARG A 444 13.11 21.62 -22.61
C ARG A 444 12.65 22.25 -23.93
N ALA A 445 11.77 21.56 -24.65
CA ALA A 445 11.23 22.04 -25.91
C ALA A 445 10.57 23.44 -25.74
N PRO A 446 10.84 24.43 -26.62
CA PRO A 446 10.36 25.81 -26.44
C PRO A 446 8.84 25.95 -26.34
N ASN A 447 8.09 25.06 -26.99
CA ASN A 447 6.62 25.06 -27.01
C ASN A 447 6.00 24.14 -25.93
N ALA A 448 6.80 23.49 -25.07
CA ALA A 448 6.31 22.48 -24.13
C ALA A 448 5.16 22.99 -23.25
N VAL A 449 5.26 24.19 -22.67
CA VAL A 449 4.20 24.76 -21.83
C VAL A 449 2.89 24.96 -22.60
N GLY A 450 2.97 25.44 -23.84
CA GLY A 450 1.78 25.64 -24.69
C GLY A 450 1.11 24.31 -25.02
N VAL A 451 1.91 23.29 -25.34
CA VAL A 451 1.43 21.92 -25.57
C VAL A 451 0.74 21.36 -24.32
N LEU A 452 1.37 21.48 -23.14
CA LEU A 452 0.79 21.00 -21.88
C LEU A 452 -0.55 21.66 -21.55
N LEU A 453 -0.67 22.98 -21.75
CA LEU A 453 -1.91 23.70 -21.53
C LEU A 453 -3.05 23.20 -22.44
N ALA A 454 -2.75 22.91 -23.71
CA ALA A 454 -3.75 22.36 -24.63
C ALA A 454 -4.25 20.98 -24.19
N HIS A 455 -3.36 20.14 -23.67
CA HIS A 455 -3.67 18.76 -23.25
C HIS A 455 -4.37 18.66 -21.89
N LEU A 456 -4.59 19.77 -21.18
CA LEU A 456 -5.49 19.79 -20.00
C LEU A 456 -6.94 19.46 -20.36
N SER A 457 -7.32 19.59 -21.63
CA SER A 457 -8.66 19.30 -22.16
C SER A 457 -8.73 18.03 -23.02
N ASP A 458 -7.69 17.20 -23.02
CA ASP A 458 -7.65 15.95 -23.79
C ASP A 458 -8.78 14.99 -23.37
N GLY A 459 -9.25 14.14 -24.27
CA GLY A 459 -10.30 13.15 -23.98
C GLY A 459 -9.83 12.04 -23.02
N ASP A 460 -8.55 11.70 -23.02
CA ASP A 460 -7.98 10.69 -22.14
C ASP A 460 -7.55 11.29 -20.79
N VAL A 461 -8.03 10.67 -19.70
CA VAL A 461 -7.78 11.16 -18.33
C VAL A 461 -6.30 11.13 -17.94
N VAL A 462 -5.51 10.20 -18.47
CA VAL A 462 -4.08 10.05 -18.15
C VAL A 462 -3.25 11.11 -18.88
N VAL A 463 -3.69 11.51 -20.09
CA VAL A 463 -3.11 12.65 -20.80
C VAL A 463 -3.34 13.94 -20.00
N ARG A 464 -4.58 14.19 -19.55
CA ARG A 464 -4.91 15.34 -18.68
C ARG A 464 -4.10 15.32 -17.37
N LYS A 465 -4.05 14.17 -16.69
CA LYS A 465 -3.24 13.93 -15.48
C LYS A 465 -1.78 14.33 -15.70
N THR A 466 -1.19 13.82 -16.78
CA THR A 466 0.23 14.04 -17.12
C THR A 466 0.50 15.51 -17.43
N ALA A 467 -0.37 16.15 -18.21
CA ALA A 467 -0.27 17.58 -18.50
C ALA A 467 -0.30 18.42 -17.22
N ALA A 468 -1.26 18.16 -16.32
CA ALA A 468 -1.37 18.85 -15.03
C ALA A 468 -0.13 18.63 -14.15
N THR A 469 0.33 17.39 -14.03
CA THR A 469 1.53 17.04 -13.24
C THR A 469 2.75 17.82 -13.73
N LEU A 470 3.00 17.81 -15.05
CA LEU A 470 4.16 18.50 -15.64
C LEU A 470 4.08 20.02 -15.50
N LEU A 471 2.89 20.62 -15.63
CA LEU A 471 2.70 22.06 -15.37
C LEU A 471 3.00 22.42 -13.90
N GLY A 472 2.66 21.53 -12.97
CA GLY A 472 2.98 21.66 -11.55
C GLY A 472 4.48 21.51 -11.26
N GLU A 473 5.16 20.55 -11.89
CA GLU A 473 6.63 20.34 -11.77
C GLU A 473 7.43 21.51 -12.32
N LEU A 474 6.94 22.14 -13.40
CA LEU A 474 7.53 23.34 -13.99
C LEU A 474 7.11 24.64 -13.26
N GLU A 475 6.26 24.56 -12.24
CA GLU A 475 5.73 25.69 -11.46
C GLU A 475 5.17 26.83 -12.33
N VAL A 476 4.44 26.47 -13.39
CA VAL A 476 3.95 27.42 -14.41
C VAL A 476 2.82 28.30 -13.85
N ARG A 477 3.16 29.48 -13.31
CA ARG A 477 2.19 30.42 -12.70
C ARG A 477 1.02 30.82 -13.60
N GLN A 478 1.25 30.96 -14.90
CA GLN A 478 0.19 31.32 -15.86
C GLN A 478 -0.82 30.17 -16.08
N ALA A 479 -0.51 28.95 -15.64
CA ALA A 479 -1.40 27.79 -15.78
C ALA A 479 -2.47 27.70 -14.69
N VAL A 480 -2.40 28.52 -13.62
CA VAL A 480 -3.29 28.40 -12.45
C VAL A 480 -4.77 28.48 -12.84
N GLU A 481 -5.18 29.42 -13.69
CA GLU A 481 -6.60 29.51 -14.08
C GLU A 481 -7.01 28.36 -15.02
N ALA A 482 -6.12 27.93 -15.92
CA ALA A 482 -6.37 26.80 -16.81
C ALA A 482 -6.54 25.50 -16.00
N LEU A 483 -5.68 25.27 -15.01
CA LEU A 483 -5.76 24.16 -14.07
C LEU A 483 -7.04 24.24 -13.23
N ALA A 484 -7.39 25.41 -12.69
CA ALA A 484 -8.62 25.58 -11.92
C ALA A 484 -9.89 25.36 -12.77
N SER A 485 -9.87 25.72 -14.06
CA SER A 485 -10.95 25.37 -15.00
C SER A 485 -11.01 23.87 -15.24
N ALA A 486 -9.87 23.27 -15.61
CA ALA A 486 -9.79 21.83 -15.87
C ALA A 486 -10.26 20.99 -14.67
N TYR A 487 -10.00 21.44 -13.44
CA TYR A 487 -10.52 20.79 -12.23
C TYR A 487 -12.05 20.76 -12.18
N ARG A 488 -12.70 21.89 -12.51
CA ARG A 488 -14.17 21.98 -12.56
C ARG A 488 -14.74 21.17 -13.71
N ASP A 489 -14.10 21.23 -14.88
CA ASP A 489 -14.54 20.51 -16.08
C ASP A 489 -14.45 18.99 -15.88
N ALA A 490 -13.47 18.52 -15.09
CA ALA A 490 -13.27 17.12 -14.71
C ALA A 490 -14.19 16.61 -13.58
N ALA A 491 -15.14 17.43 -13.07
CA ALA A 491 -16.04 17.01 -11.98
C ALA A 491 -16.94 15.81 -12.34
N GLY A 492 -17.21 15.62 -13.63
CA GLY A 492 -17.99 14.48 -14.14
C GLY A 492 -17.16 13.24 -14.49
N ASP A 493 -15.83 13.30 -14.38
CA ASP A 493 -14.97 12.16 -14.71
C ASP A 493 -15.19 11.01 -13.71
N PRO A 494 -15.38 9.76 -14.20
CA PRO A 494 -15.43 8.58 -13.33
C PRO A 494 -14.10 8.31 -12.60
N SER A 495 -12.99 8.86 -13.08
CA SER A 495 -11.67 8.69 -12.49
C SER A 495 -11.22 9.98 -11.79
N TYR A 496 -10.69 9.83 -10.58
CA TYR A 496 -10.16 10.95 -9.80
C TYR A 496 -8.79 11.46 -10.30
N LEU A 497 -8.11 10.71 -11.17
CA LEU A 497 -6.67 10.90 -11.47
C LEU A 497 -6.33 12.31 -11.94
N ALA A 498 -7.06 12.85 -12.92
CA ALA A 498 -6.83 14.18 -13.43
C ALA A 498 -7.09 15.25 -12.36
N ARG A 499 -8.19 15.14 -11.60
CA ARG A 499 -8.53 16.08 -10.52
C ARG A 499 -7.47 16.08 -9.42
N ALA A 500 -7.00 14.92 -8.99
CA ALA A 500 -5.94 14.81 -7.99
C ALA A 500 -4.60 15.39 -8.49
N ALA A 501 -4.21 15.12 -9.74
CA ALA A 501 -3.00 15.69 -10.33
C ALA A 501 -3.08 17.23 -10.46
N ILE A 502 -4.26 17.77 -10.75
CA ILE A 502 -4.48 19.23 -10.78
C ILE A 502 -4.36 19.82 -9.37
N VAL A 503 -4.93 19.17 -8.35
CA VAL A 503 -4.78 19.56 -6.94
C VAL A 503 -3.30 19.58 -6.54
N ASP A 504 -2.54 18.55 -6.87
CA ASP A 504 -1.09 18.48 -6.62
C ASP A 504 -0.33 19.61 -7.35
N ALA A 505 -0.67 19.88 -8.61
CA ALA A 505 -0.04 20.93 -9.41
C ALA A 505 -0.32 22.33 -8.87
N LEU A 506 -1.58 22.63 -8.54
CA LEU A 506 -2.00 23.89 -7.94
C LEU A 506 -1.35 24.11 -6.59
N ALA A 507 -1.22 23.05 -5.77
CA ALA A 507 -0.48 23.14 -4.53
C ALA A 507 0.96 23.59 -4.79
N ARG A 508 1.71 22.90 -5.66
CA ARG A 508 3.10 23.24 -5.98
C ARG A 508 3.25 24.68 -6.47
N ILE A 509 2.41 25.13 -7.40
CA ILE A 509 2.47 26.49 -7.97
C ILE A 509 2.08 27.56 -6.93
N GLY A 510 1.04 27.30 -6.13
CA GLY A 510 0.54 28.20 -5.10
C GLY A 510 -0.23 29.43 -5.62
N GLY A 511 -0.46 30.39 -4.72
CA GLY A 511 -1.21 31.62 -4.98
C GLY A 511 -2.69 31.57 -4.54
N PRO A 512 -3.38 32.72 -4.44
CA PRO A 512 -4.72 32.80 -3.86
C PRO A 512 -5.76 31.93 -4.59
N ARG A 513 -5.72 31.93 -5.93
CA ARG A 513 -6.64 31.16 -6.78
C ARG A 513 -6.41 29.65 -6.68
N ALA A 514 -5.14 29.23 -6.55
CA ALA A 514 -4.80 27.83 -6.30
C ALA A 514 -5.35 27.38 -4.94
N ILE A 515 -5.15 28.18 -3.89
CA ILE A 515 -5.66 27.88 -2.53
C ILE A 515 -7.19 27.81 -2.51
N GLU A 516 -7.88 28.70 -3.22
CA GLU A 516 -9.34 28.63 -3.38
C GLU A 516 -9.78 27.29 -3.96
N THR A 517 -9.10 26.81 -4.99
CA THR A 517 -9.39 25.52 -5.62
C THR A 517 -9.08 24.35 -4.69
N LEU A 518 -7.97 24.41 -3.93
CA LEU A 518 -7.64 23.40 -2.91
C LEU A 518 -8.71 23.32 -1.81
N ARG A 519 -9.25 24.46 -1.38
CA ARG A 519 -10.35 24.50 -0.39
C ARG A 519 -11.63 23.90 -0.96
N ALA A 520 -11.95 24.16 -2.23
CA ALA A 520 -13.09 23.51 -2.88
C ALA A 520 -12.90 21.99 -2.99
N ALA A 521 -11.67 21.52 -3.22
CA ALA A 521 -11.35 20.10 -3.35
C ALA A 521 -11.46 19.29 -2.05
N VAL A 522 -11.56 19.94 -0.88
CA VAL A 522 -11.88 19.28 0.40
C VAL A 522 -13.26 18.62 0.36
N ASP A 523 -14.18 19.13 -0.47
CA ASP A 523 -15.55 18.62 -0.63
C ASP A 523 -15.74 17.78 -1.92
N ASP A 524 -14.66 17.42 -2.63
CA ASP A 524 -14.72 16.62 -3.88
C ASP A 524 -15.52 15.32 -3.68
N PRO A 525 -16.31 14.81 -4.63
CA PRO A 525 -17.01 13.53 -4.46
C PRO A 525 -16.06 12.34 -4.18
N ASP A 526 -14.82 12.38 -4.69
CA ASP A 526 -13.84 11.31 -4.49
C ASP A 526 -12.97 11.54 -3.25
N TRP A 527 -12.98 10.55 -2.35
CA TRP A 527 -12.16 10.56 -1.13
C TRP A 527 -10.67 10.81 -1.40
N ALA A 528 -10.13 10.21 -2.48
CA ALA A 528 -8.73 10.37 -2.84
C ALA A 528 -8.34 11.83 -3.10
N VAL A 529 -9.22 12.61 -3.74
CA VAL A 529 -9.00 14.03 -4.02
C VAL A 529 -9.10 14.85 -2.73
N ARG A 530 -10.09 14.57 -1.88
CA ARG A 530 -10.23 15.21 -0.56
C ARG A 530 -8.97 15.05 0.28
N VAL A 531 -8.45 13.82 0.38
CA VAL A 531 -7.23 13.50 1.14
C VAL A 531 -6.04 14.29 0.61
N ARG A 532 -5.85 14.35 -0.72
CA ARG A 532 -4.78 15.15 -1.32
C ARG A 532 -4.91 16.63 -1.00
N ALA A 533 -6.10 17.19 -1.17
CA ALA A 533 -6.37 18.59 -0.85
C ALA A 533 -6.06 18.91 0.62
N ALA A 534 -6.54 18.09 1.56
CA ALA A 534 -6.29 18.27 2.99
C ALA A 534 -4.81 18.16 3.36
N GLN A 535 -4.06 17.20 2.78
CA GLN A 535 -2.61 17.08 2.99
C GLN A 535 -1.87 18.34 2.55
N HIS A 536 -2.21 18.89 1.39
CA HIS A 536 -1.59 20.12 0.89
C HIS A 536 -1.95 21.36 1.70
N LEU A 537 -3.17 21.44 2.20
CA LEU A 537 -3.61 22.53 3.08
C LEU A 537 -2.92 22.47 4.43
N ALA A 538 -2.87 21.30 5.09
CA ALA A 538 -2.20 21.10 6.37
C ALA A 538 -0.69 21.42 6.31
N THR A 539 -0.03 21.09 5.20
CA THR A 539 1.40 21.42 5.00
C THR A 539 1.65 22.93 4.96
N ARG A 540 0.67 23.72 4.50
CA ARG A 540 0.76 25.19 4.36
C ARG A 540 0.30 25.93 5.61
N ASP A 541 -0.74 25.40 6.24
CA ASP A 541 -1.33 25.91 7.46
C ASP A 541 -1.54 24.74 8.43
N PRO A 542 -0.58 24.51 9.34
CA PRO A 542 -0.70 23.45 10.35
C PRO A 542 -1.89 23.63 11.29
N ALA A 543 -2.49 24.82 11.36
CA ALA A 543 -3.71 25.08 12.14
C ALA A 543 -4.99 24.75 11.35
N SER A 544 -4.88 24.35 10.08
CA SER A 544 -6.01 23.98 9.25
C SER A 544 -6.73 22.75 9.80
N ASP A 545 -8.05 22.84 9.90
CA ASP A 545 -8.95 21.73 10.23
C ASP A 545 -9.30 20.86 9.02
N ALA A 546 -8.63 21.04 7.87
CA ALA A 546 -8.94 20.34 6.62
C ALA A 546 -8.92 18.81 6.76
N GLY A 547 -8.02 18.27 7.60
CA GLY A 547 -8.00 16.85 7.91
C GLY A 547 -9.31 16.37 8.52
N THR A 548 -9.91 17.13 9.42
CA THR A 548 -11.22 16.80 10.01
C THR A 548 -12.36 17.10 9.03
N ALA A 549 -12.27 18.19 8.26
CA ALA A 549 -13.31 18.66 7.35
C ALA A 549 -13.63 17.68 6.20
N ILE A 550 -12.66 16.89 5.72
CA ILE A 550 -12.91 15.91 4.64
C ILE A 550 -13.84 14.76 5.05
N ARG A 551 -14.08 14.57 6.35
CA ARG A 551 -14.84 13.45 6.91
C ARG A 551 -16.35 13.79 7.01
N PRO A 552 -17.25 12.81 6.82
CA PRO A 552 -16.98 11.39 6.59
C PRO A 552 -16.50 11.11 5.17
N ALA A 553 -15.69 10.07 5.03
CA ALA A 553 -15.43 9.49 3.72
C ALA A 553 -16.75 8.91 3.15
N PRO A 554 -17.02 9.08 1.84
CA PRO A 554 -18.27 8.61 1.24
C PRO A 554 -18.36 7.09 1.30
N LEU A 555 -19.52 6.58 1.72
CA LEU A 555 -19.82 5.15 1.72
C LEU A 555 -19.86 4.63 0.28
N ARG A 556 -19.24 3.49 0.05
CA ARG A 556 -19.29 2.80 -1.25
C ARG A 556 -20.57 1.99 -1.41
N TRP A 557 -21.02 1.38 -0.32
CA TRP A 557 -22.17 0.49 -0.29
C TRP A 557 -23.25 1.01 0.64
N PRO A 558 -24.52 0.60 0.46
CA PRO A 558 -25.57 0.84 1.43
C PRO A 558 -25.16 0.34 2.82
N VAL A 559 -25.64 1.01 3.88
CA VAL A 559 -25.29 0.67 5.27
C VAL A 559 -25.62 -0.79 5.60
N GLU A 560 -26.64 -1.35 4.97
CA GLU A 560 -27.09 -2.73 5.11
C GLU A 560 -26.03 -3.74 4.64
N ALA A 561 -25.19 -3.37 3.65
CA ALA A 561 -24.15 -4.25 3.13
C ALA A 561 -23.13 -4.62 4.21
N TYR A 562 -22.77 -3.68 5.10
CA TYR A 562 -21.84 -3.91 6.22
C TYR A 562 -22.37 -4.89 7.27
N ARG A 563 -23.66 -5.24 7.23
CA ARG A 563 -24.27 -6.23 8.13
C ARG A 563 -24.24 -7.65 7.55
N SER A 564 -23.69 -7.82 6.34
CA SER A 564 -23.50 -9.14 5.73
C SER A 564 -22.66 -10.03 6.63
N LEU A 565 -23.15 -11.25 6.89
CA LEU A 565 -22.41 -12.25 7.67
C LEU A 565 -21.07 -12.61 6.99
N ASP A 566 -20.99 -12.56 5.66
CA ASP A 566 -19.76 -12.82 4.92
C ASP A 566 -18.67 -11.78 5.22
N LEU A 567 -19.05 -10.56 5.63
CA LEU A 567 -18.12 -9.49 6.00
C LEU A 567 -17.76 -9.51 7.48
N VAL A 568 -18.74 -9.73 8.36
CA VAL A 568 -18.54 -9.60 9.81
C VAL A 568 -18.15 -10.90 10.48
N THR A 569 -18.63 -12.04 9.99
CA THR A 569 -18.37 -13.37 10.58
C THR A 569 -18.28 -14.41 9.46
N PRO A 570 -17.25 -14.33 8.60
CA PRO A 570 -17.08 -15.27 7.49
C PRO A 570 -16.97 -16.70 8.03
N SER A 571 -17.71 -17.64 7.41
CA SER A 571 -17.75 -19.04 7.84
C SER A 571 -16.58 -19.88 7.30
N VAL A 572 -15.91 -19.38 6.26
CA VAL A 572 -14.72 -19.98 5.63
C VAL A 572 -13.76 -18.87 5.17
N SER A 573 -12.50 -19.21 4.94
CA SER A 573 -11.59 -18.40 4.13
C SER A 573 -11.89 -18.65 2.65
N PRO A 574 -12.37 -17.66 1.87
CA PRO A 574 -12.62 -17.87 0.45
C PRO A 574 -11.31 -18.12 -0.31
N HIS A 575 -11.38 -19.00 -1.31
CA HIS A 575 -10.28 -19.26 -2.23
C HIS A 575 -10.57 -18.67 -3.61
N VAL A 576 -9.55 -18.11 -4.23
CA VAL A 576 -9.61 -17.56 -5.58
C VAL A 576 -8.66 -18.34 -6.47
N PHE A 577 -9.13 -18.70 -7.66
CA PHE A 577 -8.34 -19.36 -8.69
C PHE A 577 -8.18 -18.38 -9.86
N ILE A 578 -6.95 -17.95 -10.12
CA ILE A 578 -6.60 -17.09 -11.26
C ILE A 578 -6.03 -18.00 -12.34
N ASP A 579 -6.81 -18.24 -13.38
CA ASP A 579 -6.38 -19.00 -14.54
C ASP A 579 -5.67 -18.05 -15.52
N THR A 580 -4.40 -18.33 -15.83
CA THR A 580 -3.56 -17.52 -16.74
C THR A 580 -3.04 -18.36 -17.89
N ASP A 581 -2.34 -17.73 -18.84
CA ASP A 581 -1.59 -18.43 -19.91
C ASP A 581 -0.53 -19.40 -19.41
N ARG A 582 -0.06 -19.22 -18.17
CA ARG A 582 1.03 -20.01 -17.57
C ARG A 582 0.52 -21.08 -16.60
N GLY A 583 -0.78 -21.15 -16.37
CA GLY A 583 -1.41 -22.06 -15.41
C GLY A 583 -2.27 -21.33 -14.38
N THR A 584 -2.67 -22.07 -13.35
CA THR A 584 -3.60 -21.58 -12.31
C THR A 584 -2.85 -21.20 -11.04
N ILE A 585 -3.18 -20.04 -10.49
CA ILE A 585 -2.71 -19.58 -9.18
C ILE A 585 -3.88 -19.66 -8.20
N GLN A 586 -3.68 -20.29 -7.05
CA GLN A 586 -4.67 -20.36 -5.98
C GLN A 586 -4.30 -19.43 -4.82
N ILE A 587 -5.23 -18.57 -4.44
CA ILE A 587 -5.07 -17.59 -3.36
C ILE A 587 -6.10 -17.87 -2.27
N GLU A 588 -5.68 -17.89 -1.02
CA GLU A 588 -6.56 -17.79 0.16
C GLU A 588 -6.72 -16.31 0.54
N LEU A 589 -7.95 -15.83 0.69
CA LEU A 589 -8.24 -14.43 1.03
C LEU A 589 -8.22 -14.18 2.55
N ALA A 590 -7.58 -13.08 2.95
CA ALA A 590 -7.46 -12.63 4.34
C ALA A 590 -8.69 -11.80 4.78
N VAL A 591 -9.86 -12.43 4.79
CA VAL A 591 -11.16 -11.76 5.02
C VAL A 591 -11.33 -11.18 6.43
N ASN A 592 -10.56 -11.63 7.41
CA ASN A 592 -10.60 -11.06 8.77
C ASN A 592 -9.78 -9.76 8.88
N GLU A 593 -8.68 -9.67 8.12
CA GLU A 593 -7.75 -8.54 8.13
C GLU A 593 -8.20 -7.43 7.17
N ALA A 594 -8.68 -7.82 5.99
CA ALA A 594 -9.09 -6.92 4.90
C ALA A 594 -10.46 -7.30 4.28
N PRO A 595 -11.55 -7.33 5.08
CA PRO A 595 -12.87 -7.74 4.62
C PRO A 595 -13.40 -6.95 3.42
N LEU A 596 -13.27 -5.61 3.43
CA LEU A 596 -13.85 -4.77 2.38
C LEU A 596 -13.05 -4.88 1.07
N THR A 597 -11.74 -5.04 1.16
CA THR A 597 -10.83 -5.25 0.02
C THR A 597 -11.08 -6.62 -0.60
N ALA A 598 -11.20 -7.68 0.22
CA ALA A 598 -11.49 -9.03 -0.24
C ALA A 598 -12.87 -9.11 -0.92
N ASP A 599 -13.91 -8.52 -0.33
CA ASP A 599 -15.25 -8.45 -0.92
C ASP A 599 -15.26 -7.68 -2.24
N ASN A 600 -14.57 -6.53 -2.32
CA ASN A 600 -14.40 -5.78 -3.56
C ASN A 600 -13.75 -6.63 -4.66
N PHE A 601 -12.65 -7.32 -4.33
CA PHE A 601 -11.94 -8.19 -5.26
C PHE A 601 -12.84 -9.34 -5.76
N MET A 602 -13.57 -10.01 -4.86
CA MET A 602 -14.50 -11.09 -5.22
C MET A 602 -15.66 -10.60 -6.10
N ARG A 603 -16.22 -9.41 -5.84
CA ARG A 603 -17.27 -8.81 -6.69
C ARG A 603 -16.77 -8.52 -8.09
N LEU A 604 -15.58 -7.92 -8.22
CA LEU A 604 -14.94 -7.66 -9.52
C LEU A 604 -14.68 -8.97 -10.26
N ALA A 605 -14.13 -9.99 -9.60
CA ALA A 605 -13.93 -11.32 -10.17
C ALA A 605 -15.24 -11.96 -10.68
N ARG A 606 -16.29 -11.95 -9.86
CA ARG A 606 -17.62 -12.50 -10.23
C ARG A 606 -18.27 -11.76 -11.38
N SER A 607 -18.01 -10.46 -11.54
CA SER A 607 -18.50 -9.67 -12.68
C SER A 607 -17.74 -9.91 -13.98
N GLY A 608 -16.64 -10.67 -13.94
CA GLY A 608 -15.77 -10.89 -15.09
C GLY A 608 -14.83 -9.73 -15.38
N PHE A 609 -14.70 -8.74 -14.48
CA PHE A 609 -13.89 -7.53 -14.68
C PHE A 609 -12.43 -7.83 -15.06
N TYR A 610 -11.85 -8.89 -14.48
CA TYR A 610 -10.46 -9.28 -14.70
C TYR A 610 -10.22 -10.11 -15.97
N ASN A 611 -11.27 -10.61 -16.62
CA ASN A 611 -11.13 -11.53 -17.75
C ASN A 611 -10.54 -10.79 -18.95
N GLY A 612 -9.46 -11.31 -19.50
CA GLY A 612 -8.72 -10.72 -20.62
C GLY A 612 -7.74 -9.61 -20.23
N LEU A 613 -7.65 -9.23 -18.94
CA LEU A 613 -6.68 -8.24 -18.50
C LEU A 613 -5.26 -8.80 -18.51
N LEU A 614 -4.28 -7.92 -18.75
CA LEU A 614 -2.88 -8.28 -18.85
C LEU A 614 -2.17 -8.25 -17.49
N VAL A 615 -1.16 -9.11 -17.35
CA VAL A 615 -0.03 -8.87 -16.46
C VAL A 615 0.78 -7.71 -17.05
N HIS A 616 0.45 -6.49 -16.62
CA HIS A 616 1.01 -5.27 -17.21
C HIS A 616 2.38 -4.91 -16.65
N ARG A 617 2.72 -5.39 -15.45
CA ARG A 617 3.98 -5.09 -14.77
C ARG A 617 4.53 -6.30 -14.02
N VAL A 618 5.75 -6.69 -14.38
CA VAL A 618 6.56 -7.71 -13.69
C VAL A 618 7.87 -7.06 -13.29
N VAL A 619 8.17 -7.02 -12.00
CA VAL A 619 9.46 -6.55 -11.49
C VAL A 619 10.14 -7.71 -10.79
N PRO A 620 11.25 -8.24 -11.35
CA PRO A 620 11.91 -9.42 -10.80
C PRO A 620 12.33 -9.21 -9.35
N ASN A 621 12.14 -10.24 -8.52
CA ASN A 621 12.45 -10.19 -7.09
C ASN A 621 11.78 -9.02 -6.36
N TYR A 622 10.59 -8.65 -6.81
CA TYR A 622 9.73 -7.67 -6.18
C TYR A 622 8.28 -8.13 -6.23
N VAL A 623 7.56 -7.80 -7.31
CA VAL A 623 6.14 -8.12 -7.46
C VAL A 623 5.74 -8.37 -8.91
N VAL A 624 4.70 -9.18 -9.09
CA VAL A 624 3.91 -9.31 -10.32
C VAL A 624 2.59 -8.59 -10.11
N GLN A 625 2.27 -7.62 -10.96
CA GLN A 625 1.10 -6.75 -10.81
C GLN A 625 0.15 -6.87 -12.01
N MET A 626 -1.14 -6.91 -11.70
CA MET A 626 -2.23 -7.15 -12.65
C MET A 626 -3.53 -6.47 -12.17
N GLY A 627 -4.62 -6.58 -12.95
CA GLY A 627 -5.90 -5.97 -12.61
C GLY A 627 -6.09 -4.52 -13.08
N ASP A 628 -5.26 -4.08 -14.03
CA ASP A 628 -5.37 -2.78 -14.69
C ASP A 628 -6.10 -2.91 -16.05
N PRO A 629 -7.28 -2.30 -16.23
CA PRO A 629 -8.01 -2.34 -17.49
C PRO A 629 -7.32 -1.58 -18.65
N ARG A 630 -6.38 -0.68 -18.35
CA ARG A 630 -5.66 0.12 -19.36
C ARG A 630 -4.30 -0.47 -19.76
N SER A 631 -3.76 -1.35 -18.92
CA SER A 631 -2.42 -1.95 -19.04
C SER A 631 -1.24 -0.96 -19.03
N ASP A 632 -1.47 0.28 -18.57
CA ASP A 632 -0.49 1.36 -18.44
C ASP A 632 -0.21 1.73 -16.96
N SER A 633 -0.74 0.94 -16.02
CA SER A 633 -0.77 1.14 -14.56
C SER A 633 -1.69 2.26 -14.08
N GLU A 634 -2.47 2.88 -14.95
CA GLU A 634 -3.29 4.07 -14.65
C GLU A 634 -4.81 3.78 -14.69
N GLY A 635 -5.21 2.52 -14.88
CA GLY A 635 -6.62 2.13 -14.86
C GLY A 635 -7.12 1.65 -13.50
N GLY A 636 -8.43 1.61 -13.35
CA GLY A 636 -9.10 1.15 -12.15
C GLY A 636 -10.58 0.89 -12.38
N PRO A 637 -11.33 0.50 -11.34
CA PRO A 637 -12.75 0.15 -11.46
C PRO A 637 -13.68 1.39 -11.46
N GLY A 638 -13.13 2.60 -11.50
CA GLY A 638 -13.89 3.86 -11.44
C GLY A 638 -14.22 4.33 -10.02
N TYR A 639 -13.58 3.77 -9.00
CA TYR A 639 -13.74 4.14 -7.59
C TYR A 639 -12.52 3.68 -6.77
N THR A 640 -12.36 4.18 -5.54
CA THR A 640 -11.28 3.76 -4.63
C THR A 640 -11.72 2.96 -3.40
N VAL A 641 -10.86 2.03 -2.95
CA VAL A 641 -10.93 1.25 -1.72
C VAL A 641 -9.97 1.84 -0.69
N ARG A 642 -10.45 1.94 0.56
CA ARG A 642 -9.67 2.47 1.69
C ARG A 642 -8.69 1.40 2.16
N ASP A 643 -7.55 1.82 2.67
CA ASP A 643 -6.54 0.89 3.13
C ASP A 643 -7.01 0.17 4.41
N GLU A 644 -6.87 -1.16 4.40
CA GLU A 644 -7.12 -2.06 5.53
C GLU A 644 -5.77 -2.60 6.03
N LEU A 645 -4.90 -1.67 6.45
CA LEU A 645 -3.54 -1.96 6.87
C LEU A 645 -3.51 -2.90 8.07
N SER A 646 -2.70 -3.95 8.00
CA SER A 646 -2.66 -5.00 9.03
C SER A 646 -1.22 -5.27 9.49
N PRO A 647 -1.07 -5.97 10.63
CA PRO A 647 0.18 -6.54 11.10
C PRO A 647 0.90 -7.54 10.18
N LEU A 648 0.23 -8.03 9.14
CA LEU A 648 0.74 -9.12 8.30
C LEU A 648 1.92 -8.66 7.45
N PRO A 649 3.00 -9.45 7.37
CA PRO A 649 4.17 -9.11 6.55
C PRO A 649 3.96 -9.45 5.08
N PHE A 650 4.60 -8.70 4.20
CA PHE A 650 4.75 -9.04 2.78
C PHE A 650 5.91 -10.03 2.59
N LEU A 651 5.62 -11.32 2.75
CA LEU A 651 6.54 -12.42 2.40
C LEU A 651 6.28 -12.89 0.97
N ARG A 652 7.08 -13.83 0.43
CA ARG A 652 6.82 -14.41 -0.91
C ARG A 652 5.41 -15.02 -0.98
N GLY A 653 4.67 -14.72 -2.05
CA GLY A 653 3.29 -15.18 -2.28
C GLY A 653 2.22 -14.34 -1.56
N THR A 654 2.58 -13.25 -0.90
CA THR A 654 1.60 -12.33 -0.30
C THR A 654 0.91 -11.50 -1.38
N VAL A 655 -0.40 -11.33 -1.27
CA VAL A 655 -1.22 -10.58 -2.23
C VAL A 655 -1.61 -9.24 -1.64
N GLY A 656 -1.19 -8.17 -2.32
CA GLY A 656 -1.38 -6.78 -1.90
C GLY A 656 -2.22 -5.98 -2.88
N MET A 657 -3.00 -5.02 -2.36
CA MET A 657 -3.73 -4.05 -3.18
C MET A 657 -2.77 -2.96 -3.68
N ALA A 658 -2.74 -2.67 -4.98
CA ALA A 658 -1.91 -1.60 -5.52
C ALA A 658 -2.55 -0.23 -5.23
N LEU A 659 -1.70 0.79 -5.05
CA LEU A 659 -2.09 2.13 -4.61
C LEU A 659 -1.34 3.19 -5.44
N ASP A 660 -1.98 4.30 -5.76
CA ASP A 660 -1.29 5.54 -6.13
C ASP A 660 -0.74 6.26 -4.88
N TRP A 661 -1.54 6.27 -3.82
CA TRP A 661 -1.22 6.70 -2.45
C TRP A 661 -2.23 6.11 -1.45
N ALA A 662 -2.15 6.49 -0.17
CA ALA A 662 -3.06 5.96 0.84
C ALA A 662 -4.55 6.13 0.44
N ASP A 663 -5.36 5.10 0.67
CA ASP A 663 -6.80 5.01 0.36
C ASP A 663 -7.17 5.11 -1.14
N THR A 664 -6.29 4.63 -2.02
CA THR A 664 -6.52 4.60 -3.48
C THR A 664 -6.55 3.20 -4.08
N GLY A 665 -6.75 2.16 -3.25
CA GLY A 665 -6.92 0.80 -3.75
C GLY A 665 -8.08 0.71 -4.74
N GLY A 666 -8.15 -0.34 -5.55
CA GLY A 666 -9.20 -0.45 -6.55
C GLY A 666 -9.30 -1.86 -7.09
N SER A 667 -8.94 -2.02 -8.36
CA SER A 667 -8.92 -3.32 -9.02
C SER A 667 -7.51 -3.89 -9.15
N GLN A 668 -6.48 -3.04 -9.17
CA GLN A 668 -5.10 -3.45 -9.36
C GLN A 668 -4.54 -4.11 -8.10
N PHE A 669 -3.92 -5.27 -8.26
CA PHE A 669 -3.28 -6.01 -7.17
C PHE A 669 -1.94 -6.57 -7.61
N PHE A 670 -1.14 -6.96 -6.64
CA PHE A 670 0.16 -7.56 -6.88
C PHE A 670 0.40 -8.79 -6.02
N ILE A 671 1.24 -9.70 -6.52
CA ILE A 671 1.74 -10.88 -5.81
C ILE A 671 3.25 -10.69 -5.62
N THR A 672 3.74 -10.79 -4.38
CA THR A 672 5.16 -10.67 -4.07
C THR A 672 5.95 -11.92 -4.49
N SER A 673 7.05 -11.74 -5.22
CA SER A 673 7.94 -12.85 -5.64
C SER A 673 9.08 -13.12 -4.64
N SER A 674 9.28 -12.21 -3.69
CA SER A 674 10.25 -12.28 -2.59
C SER A 674 9.77 -11.39 -1.42
N PRO A 675 10.38 -11.47 -0.21
CA PRO A 675 9.99 -10.63 0.91
C PRO A 675 10.13 -9.13 0.64
N GLN A 676 9.14 -8.33 1.05
CA GLN A 676 9.06 -6.88 0.83
C GLN A 676 8.69 -6.10 2.11
N PRO A 677 9.54 -6.08 3.17
CA PRO A 677 9.19 -5.39 4.42
C PRO A 677 8.88 -3.90 4.27
N GLN A 678 9.37 -3.25 3.21
CA GLN A 678 9.04 -1.85 2.91
C GLN A 678 7.57 -1.60 2.52
N LEU A 679 6.79 -2.67 2.29
CA LEU A 679 5.35 -2.63 2.04
C LEU A 679 4.51 -2.87 3.30
N ASP A 680 5.12 -3.43 4.35
CA ASP A 680 4.44 -3.76 5.61
C ASP A 680 3.80 -2.50 6.22
N ALA A 681 2.56 -2.63 6.70
CA ALA A 681 1.76 -1.54 7.26
C ALA A 681 1.57 -0.31 6.34
N ARG A 682 1.88 -0.43 5.04
CA ARG A 682 1.71 0.62 4.03
C ARG A 682 0.77 0.21 2.90
N TYR A 683 0.63 -1.08 2.66
CA TYR A 683 -0.29 -1.66 1.68
C TYR A 683 -1.22 -2.68 2.35
N THR A 684 -2.45 -2.80 1.84
CA THR A 684 -3.40 -3.80 2.32
C THR A 684 -2.97 -5.20 1.88
N VAL A 685 -2.71 -6.09 2.85
CA VAL A 685 -2.60 -7.54 2.61
C VAL A 685 -4.01 -8.11 2.62
N PHE A 686 -4.46 -8.66 1.49
CA PHE A 686 -5.81 -9.23 1.37
C PHE A 686 -5.84 -10.70 0.92
N GLY A 687 -4.68 -11.33 0.74
CA GLY A 687 -4.60 -12.77 0.49
C GLY A 687 -3.17 -13.31 0.44
N LYS A 688 -3.07 -14.63 0.27
CA LYS A 688 -1.81 -15.36 0.13
C LYS A 688 -1.94 -16.48 -0.90
N VAL A 689 -0.94 -16.63 -1.75
CA VAL A 689 -0.82 -17.76 -2.67
C VAL A 689 -0.59 -19.04 -1.86
N ILE A 690 -1.49 -20.00 -2.02
CA ILE A 690 -1.42 -21.32 -1.37
C ILE A 690 -1.09 -22.46 -2.35
N ALA A 691 -1.24 -22.23 -3.66
CA ALA A 691 -0.74 -23.10 -4.73
C ALA A 691 -0.49 -22.31 -6.02
N GLY A 692 0.40 -22.79 -6.89
CA GLY A 692 0.73 -22.13 -8.16
C GLY A 692 1.79 -21.02 -8.04
N MET A 693 2.68 -21.08 -7.05
CA MET A 693 3.73 -20.06 -6.91
C MET A 693 4.80 -20.18 -8.01
N GLU A 694 5.02 -21.38 -8.53
CA GLU A 694 5.80 -21.65 -9.74
C GLU A 694 5.18 -21.03 -11.00
N VAL A 695 3.85 -20.88 -11.04
CA VAL A 695 3.15 -20.15 -12.11
C VAL A 695 3.44 -18.66 -11.98
N VAL A 696 3.35 -18.10 -10.75
CA VAL A 696 3.70 -16.70 -10.48
C VAL A 696 5.12 -16.37 -10.93
N ASP A 697 6.08 -17.26 -10.65
CA ASP A 697 7.49 -17.09 -11.04
C ASP A 697 7.71 -17.14 -12.57
N GLN A 698 6.79 -17.73 -13.32
CA GLN A 698 6.83 -17.82 -14.80
C GLN A 698 6.05 -16.72 -15.51
N LEU A 699 5.27 -15.91 -14.78
CA LEU A 699 4.49 -14.83 -15.39
C LEU A 699 5.40 -13.75 -16.00
N GLN A 700 5.05 -13.34 -17.21
CA GLN A 700 5.74 -12.33 -17.99
C GLN A 700 4.82 -11.16 -18.31
N ARG A 701 5.41 -9.99 -18.57
CA ARG A 701 4.65 -8.83 -19.05
C ARG A 701 3.96 -9.19 -20.37
N GLY A 702 2.63 -9.05 -20.38
CA GLY A 702 1.77 -9.38 -21.52
C GLY A 702 1.01 -10.71 -21.40
N ASP A 703 1.33 -11.56 -20.42
CA ASP A 703 0.50 -12.75 -20.14
C ASP A 703 -0.93 -12.33 -19.73
N VAL A 704 -1.92 -13.16 -20.05
CA VAL A 704 -3.34 -12.82 -19.90
C VAL A 704 -3.99 -13.53 -18.71
N ILE A 705 -4.81 -12.82 -17.95
CA ILE A 705 -5.78 -13.42 -17.02
C ILE A 705 -6.93 -13.96 -17.85
N ARG A 706 -7.07 -15.28 -17.93
CA ARG A 706 -8.14 -15.94 -18.68
C ARG A 706 -9.46 -15.88 -17.94
N LEU A 707 -9.43 -16.22 -16.64
CA LEU A 707 -10.60 -16.25 -15.78
C LEU A 707 -10.19 -16.14 -14.31
N ILE A 708 -11.03 -15.52 -13.49
CA ILE A 708 -10.91 -15.61 -12.03
C ILE A 708 -12.17 -16.27 -11.46
N ARG A 709 -11.98 -17.37 -10.71
CA ARG A 709 -13.06 -18.11 -10.03
C ARG A 709 -12.97 -17.94 -8.52
N VAL A 710 -14.12 -17.87 -7.86
CA VAL A 710 -14.21 -17.68 -6.40
C VAL A 710 -14.92 -18.88 -5.78
N TRP A 711 -14.30 -19.48 -4.77
CA TRP A 711 -14.89 -20.49 -3.89
C TRP A 711 -15.11 -19.86 -2.51
N ASP A 712 -16.36 -19.86 -2.05
CA ASP A 712 -16.81 -19.25 -0.78
C ASP A 712 -17.36 -20.30 0.21
N GLY A 713 -16.96 -21.57 0.05
CA GLY A 713 -17.46 -22.68 0.87
C GLY A 713 -18.75 -23.32 0.35
N THR A 714 -19.52 -22.63 -0.50
CA THR A 714 -20.80 -23.14 -1.04
C THR A 714 -20.81 -23.26 -2.56
N THR A 715 -20.13 -22.35 -3.25
CA THR A 715 -20.03 -22.34 -4.71
C THR A 715 -18.88 -23.25 -5.13
N PRO A 716 -19.10 -24.41 -5.79
CA PRO A 716 -18.00 -25.19 -6.33
C PRO A 716 -17.23 -24.33 -7.35
N PRO A 717 -15.89 -24.47 -7.50
CA PRO A 717 -15.16 -23.77 -8.53
C PRO A 717 -15.67 -24.25 -9.90
N SER A 718 -16.64 -23.52 -10.47
CA SER A 718 -17.30 -23.90 -11.73
C SER A 718 -16.26 -24.10 -12.83
N GLU A 719 -16.33 -25.21 -13.56
CA GLU A 719 -15.66 -25.33 -14.85
C GLU A 719 -16.42 -24.46 -15.86
N ALA A 720 -15.81 -23.31 -16.19
CA ALA A 720 -16.23 -22.34 -17.22
C ALA A 720 -17.55 -21.56 -16.99
N PRO A 721 -17.65 -20.32 -17.50
CA PRO A 721 -18.91 -19.58 -17.57
C PRO A 721 -19.86 -20.20 -18.64
N PRO A 722 -21.19 -20.06 -18.52
CA PRO A 722 -22.09 -20.37 -19.62
C PRO A 722 -21.72 -19.52 -20.84
N ARG A 723 -21.60 -20.19 -21.99
CA ARG A 723 -21.18 -19.64 -23.29
C ARG A 723 -22.01 -18.45 -23.76
#